data_AF-U3JSA4-F1
#
_entry.id   AF-U3JSA4-F1
#
_cell.length_a   1.000
_cell.length_b   1.000
_cell.length_c   1.000
_cell.angle_alpha   90.00
_cell.angle_beta   90.00
_cell.angle_gamma   90.00
#
_symmetry.space_group_name_H-M   'P 1'
#
loop_
_entity.id
_entity.type
_entity.pdbx_description
1 polymer ?
#
loop_
_entity_poly.entity_id
_entity_poly.type
_entity_poly.pdbx_seq_one_letter_code
_entity_poly.pdbx_strand_id
1 'polypeptide(L)'
;MDPEIQKMREVVLVYLDRSGGLQKFVHDCKKYNDSKQSYAVYRFIISINPSDIAELDATLGNYILHNPLQAAQIFQSVCFVAIKTLSLIEQLQTEAQISILLKPTHLPPLPSYVLSLSTYPFNYTSQRFYMSEGIVIAMGTVTKYTQGARFLCTEETCPFSEGFRCIRVHCPGATESATVRTDFVCSLCSSPLQEDMKFRVLGDKQIVEMIDAKILNALKGYSIDNSHFRIQAFTLFLRDELANKMTIGNHYRIIGIPACVQNGLQATACIEVNSVQIYKPNGRSSVSDNFKYLLSLTSSSCWKFTAVLANIFASQVVPPGTYNTLKLAILLSLVQTSEKENADYLDLLIMTSDTVVIDRLLNYSLCLLPRGIRHPPSSDIFPSVSKDKHGTGSASIQACSAVLAKGGICYIGDLSSYKKDKLELLQSVLESRTTTVFIPGKKYGEEADQQVTVSIQTNFWSFVDVDSSSKKHIQKENFLIGQMDVSLIPVNLVDGFGLLIYNEFPSCRLSSPVVHHILKKAINPEAMLYKVSQQFRTQDYEEFILFARNLHVVLSSEAESLIQGYYLASRRVRRDSIHGSTLSASALKILISLAKAHAKLSLRQTVFEEDAVIAILLLESSLTLKHGTSALCVAPNPVFPFDLSDENSLQQRDIYLMQCHHQLLKFINAYSPGIHINSHEE
;
A
#
# COMPACT_ATOMS: atom_id res chain seq x y z
N MET A 1 -0.84 -51.94 14.97
CA MET A 1 -0.75 -50.46 14.99
C MET A 1 0.68 -50.12 15.33
N ASP A 2 1.25 -49.12 14.65
CA ASP A 2 2.63 -48.71 14.86
C ASP A 2 2.79 -48.09 16.26
N PRO A 3 3.64 -48.63 17.15
CA PRO A 3 3.79 -48.14 18.52
C PRO A 3 4.15 -46.65 18.60
N GLU A 4 4.83 -46.11 17.58
CA GLU A 4 5.15 -44.68 17.51
C GLU A 4 3.91 -43.80 17.35
N ILE A 5 2.94 -44.21 16.52
CA ILE A 5 1.70 -43.46 16.29
C ILE A 5 0.86 -43.41 17.57
N GLN A 6 0.85 -44.48 18.36
CA GLN A 6 0.10 -44.51 19.61
C GLN A 6 0.70 -43.57 20.66
N LYS A 7 2.04 -43.54 20.77
CA LYS A 7 2.73 -42.56 21.61
C LYS A 7 2.43 -41.12 21.17
N MET A 8 2.44 -40.84 19.87
CA MET A 8 2.10 -39.51 19.34
C MET A 8 0.67 -39.08 19.71
N ARG A 9 -0.30 -40.00 19.69
CA ARG A 9 -1.69 -39.71 20.10
C ARG A 9 -1.78 -39.28 21.57
N GLU A 10 -1.04 -39.93 22.46
CA GLU A 10 -0.99 -39.55 23.89
C GLU A 10 -0.39 -38.15 24.07
N VAL A 11 0.71 -37.86 23.38
CA VAL A 11 1.34 -36.53 23.41
C VAL A 11 0.39 -35.45 22.89
N VAL A 12 -0.35 -35.72 21.81
CA VAL A 12 -1.35 -34.79 21.27
C VAL A 12 -2.41 -34.45 22.32
N LEU A 13 -2.91 -35.44 23.06
CA LEU A 13 -3.90 -35.22 24.12
C LEU A 13 -3.32 -34.34 25.24
N VAL A 14 -2.10 -34.63 25.69
CA VAL A 14 -1.39 -33.83 26.71
C VAL A 14 -1.18 -32.40 26.24
N TYR A 15 -0.80 -32.21 24.97
CA TYR A 15 -0.64 -30.88 24.39
C TYR A 15 -1.96 -30.11 24.34
N LEU A 16 -3.05 -30.73 23.89
CA LEU A 16 -4.36 -30.08 23.80
C LEU A 16 -4.88 -29.67 25.19
N ASP A 17 -4.59 -30.46 26.22
CA ASP A 17 -4.94 -30.12 27.60
C ASP A 17 -4.12 -28.91 28.10
N ARG A 18 -2.78 -28.97 27.98
CA ARG A 18 -1.88 -27.89 28.43
C ARG A 18 -2.07 -26.56 27.70
N SER A 19 -2.36 -26.60 26.41
CA SER A 19 -2.56 -25.41 25.58
C SER A 19 -3.94 -24.77 25.72
N GLY A 20 -4.87 -25.40 26.46
CA GLY A 20 -6.28 -25.04 26.47
C GLY A 20 -7.03 -25.38 25.16
N GLY A 21 -6.36 -26.04 24.21
CA GLY A 21 -6.94 -26.48 22.94
C GLY A 21 -8.13 -27.43 23.11
N LEU A 22 -8.10 -28.29 24.14
CA LEU A 22 -9.20 -29.22 24.43
C LEU A 22 -10.48 -28.49 24.84
N GLN A 23 -10.38 -27.44 25.66
CA GLN A 23 -11.54 -26.63 26.08
C GLN A 23 -12.18 -25.91 24.88
N LYS A 24 -11.35 -25.34 24.01
CA LYS A 24 -11.80 -24.73 22.76
C LYS A 24 -12.46 -25.76 21.84
N PHE A 25 -11.86 -26.94 21.70
CA PHE A 25 -12.42 -28.03 20.90
C PHE A 25 -13.80 -28.47 21.41
N VAL A 26 -13.95 -28.68 22.73
CA VAL A 26 -15.24 -29.00 23.37
C VAL A 26 -16.27 -27.90 23.10
N HIS A 27 -15.87 -26.63 23.17
CA HIS A 27 -16.75 -25.52 22.83
C HIS A 27 -17.16 -25.52 21.35
N ASP A 28 -16.23 -25.80 20.44
CA ASP A 28 -16.51 -25.89 19.00
C ASP A 28 -17.44 -27.07 18.67
N CYS A 29 -17.35 -28.20 19.38
CA CYS A 29 -18.29 -29.32 19.23
C CYS A 29 -19.74 -28.90 19.52
N LYS A 30 -19.97 -28.02 20.51
CA LYS A 30 -21.33 -27.59 20.88
C LYS A 30 -22.06 -26.90 19.72
N LYS A 31 -21.35 -26.19 18.85
CA LYS A 31 -21.91 -25.49 17.68
C LYS A 31 -22.61 -26.44 16.71
N TYR A 32 -22.22 -27.71 16.70
CA TYR A 32 -22.81 -28.72 15.81
C TYR A 32 -24.05 -29.40 16.40
N ASN A 33 -24.29 -29.26 17.71
CA ASN A 33 -25.45 -29.86 18.36
C ASN A 33 -26.73 -29.04 18.16
N ASP A 34 -26.60 -27.75 17.81
CA ASP A 34 -27.75 -26.87 17.56
C ASP A 34 -28.53 -27.28 16.30
N SER A 35 -27.84 -27.86 15.33
CA SER A 35 -28.42 -28.45 14.13
C SER A 35 -28.74 -29.92 14.35
N LYS A 36 -30.03 -30.31 14.31
CA LYS A 36 -30.46 -31.72 14.37
C LYS A 36 -30.04 -32.56 13.14
N GLN A 37 -29.22 -32.02 12.23
CA GLN A 37 -28.78 -32.68 11.00
C GLN A 37 -27.36 -33.23 11.15
N SER A 38 -27.15 -34.44 10.65
CA SER A 38 -25.81 -35.01 10.49
C SER A 38 -25.09 -34.32 9.32
N TYR A 39 -23.79 -34.08 9.47
CA TYR A 39 -22.96 -33.52 8.40
C TYR A 39 -22.08 -34.60 7.77
N ALA A 40 -21.73 -34.45 6.49
CA ALA A 40 -20.67 -35.29 5.91
C ALA A 40 -19.31 -35.01 6.57
N VAL A 41 -19.05 -33.76 6.96
CA VAL A 41 -17.78 -33.35 7.58
C VAL A 41 -18.01 -32.36 8.72
N TYR A 42 -17.40 -32.65 9.87
CA TYR A 42 -17.24 -31.77 11.04
C TYR A 42 -15.82 -31.21 11.04
N ARG A 43 -15.67 -29.90 10.88
CA ARG A 43 -14.38 -29.25 10.69
C ARG A 43 -13.94 -28.55 11.97
N PHE A 44 -12.72 -28.83 12.43
CA PHE A 44 -12.13 -28.21 13.62
C PHE A 44 -10.79 -27.57 13.32
N ILE A 45 -10.54 -26.39 13.89
CA ILE A 45 -9.29 -25.63 13.70
C ILE A 45 -8.51 -25.64 15.01
N ILE A 46 -7.35 -26.32 14.98
CA ILE A 46 -6.47 -26.47 16.13
C ILE A 46 -5.27 -25.54 15.94
N SER A 47 -5.15 -24.54 16.81
CA SER A 47 -4.00 -23.65 16.83
C SER A 47 -2.82 -24.34 17.51
N ILE A 48 -1.66 -24.31 16.86
CA ILE A 48 -0.47 -25.03 17.29
C ILE A 48 0.68 -24.06 17.44
N ASN A 49 1.36 -24.12 18.58
CA ASN A 49 2.67 -23.53 18.76
C ASN A 49 3.72 -24.61 18.49
N PRO A 50 4.49 -24.52 17.38
CA PRO A 50 5.48 -25.56 17.06
C PRO A 50 6.58 -25.72 18.12
N SER A 51 6.94 -24.66 18.84
CA SER A 51 7.96 -24.72 19.90
C SER A 51 7.49 -25.57 21.07
N ASP A 52 6.28 -25.31 21.57
CA ASP A 52 5.72 -26.04 22.71
C ASP A 52 5.57 -27.54 22.40
N ILE A 53 5.16 -27.88 21.15
CA ILE A 53 5.06 -29.28 20.75
C ILE A 53 6.43 -29.92 20.61
N ALA A 54 7.42 -29.22 20.02
CA ALA A 54 8.77 -29.76 19.87
C ALA A 54 9.44 -30.00 21.23
N GLU A 55 9.14 -29.18 22.25
CA GLU A 55 9.59 -29.39 23.63
C GLU A 55 8.93 -30.61 24.29
N LEU A 56 7.66 -30.90 23.98
CA LEU A 56 6.96 -32.09 24.47
C LEU A 56 7.42 -33.36 23.76
N ASP A 57 7.47 -33.33 22.44
CA ASP A 57 7.95 -34.41 21.58
C ASP A 57 8.42 -33.86 20.24
N ALA A 58 9.74 -33.92 20.02
CA ALA A 58 10.39 -33.41 18.82
C ALA A 58 9.94 -34.15 17.54
N THR A 59 9.56 -35.44 17.64
CA THR A 59 9.13 -36.22 16.47
C THR A 59 7.76 -35.75 15.98
N LEU A 60 6.82 -35.50 16.90
CA LEU A 60 5.53 -34.92 16.58
C LEU A 60 5.67 -33.49 16.04
N GLY A 61 6.53 -32.67 16.64
CA GLY A 61 6.82 -31.31 16.16
C GLY A 61 7.34 -31.32 14.72
N ASN A 62 8.30 -32.20 14.42
CA ASN A 62 8.80 -32.38 13.06
C ASN A 62 7.71 -32.86 12.09
N TYR A 63 6.85 -33.78 12.53
CA TYR A 63 5.75 -34.30 11.72
C TYR A 63 4.73 -33.21 11.36
N ILE A 64 4.38 -32.32 12.29
CA ILE A 64 3.47 -31.20 12.04
C ILE A 64 4.08 -30.21 11.03
N LEU A 65 5.36 -29.92 11.14
CA LEU A 65 6.04 -28.94 10.28
C LEU A 65 6.29 -29.47 8.87
N HIS A 66 6.62 -30.76 8.72
CA HIS A 66 7.05 -31.36 7.46
C HIS A 66 5.99 -32.23 6.78
N ASN A 67 5.09 -32.87 7.54
CA ASN A 67 4.02 -33.75 7.03
C ASN A 67 2.65 -33.37 7.62
N PRO A 68 2.15 -32.15 7.38
CA PRO A 68 0.97 -31.61 8.06
C PRO A 68 -0.30 -32.43 7.84
N LEU A 69 -0.47 -33.06 6.67
CA LEU A 69 -1.64 -33.90 6.37
C LEU A 69 -1.67 -35.17 7.22
N GLN A 70 -0.52 -35.82 7.39
CA GLN A 70 -0.42 -37.01 8.22
C GLN A 70 -0.54 -36.65 9.69
N ALA A 71 0.02 -35.51 10.11
CA ALA A 71 -0.16 -35.00 11.46
C ALA A 71 -1.65 -34.74 11.76
N ALA A 72 -2.40 -34.15 10.82
CA ALA A 72 -3.84 -33.91 10.98
C ALA A 72 -4.63 -35.21 11.20
N GLN A 73 -4.25 -36.33 10.59
CA GLN A 73 -4.87 -37.64 10.83
C GLN A 73 -4.63 -38.15 12.27
N ILE A 74 -3.46 -37.89 12.85
CA ILE A 74 -3.19 -38.23 14.25
C ILE A 74 -4.12 -37.45 15.18
N PHE A 75 -4.25 -36.14 14.95
CA PHE A 75 -5.18 -35.29 15.70
C PHE A 75 -6.64 -35.69 15.48
N GLN A 76 -7.01 -36.10 14.26
CA GLN A 76 -8.34 -36.59 13.91
C GLN A 76 -8.73 -37.80 14.76
N SER A 77 -7.84 -38.79 14.91
CA SER A 77 -8.08 -39.95 15.76
C SER A 77 -8.29 -39.55 17.23
N VAL A 78 -7.47 -38.64 17.76
CA VAL A 78 -7.59 -38.19 19.16
C VAL A 78 -8.92 -37.45 19.37
N CYS A 79 -9.29 -36.57 18.43
CA CYS A 79 -10.55 -35.82 18.48
C CYS A 79 -11.76 -36.76 18.37
N PHE A 80 -11.70 -37.79 17.53
CA PHE A 80 -12.75 -38.81 17.39
C PHE A 80 -13.00 -39.54 18.70
N VAL A 81 -11.93 -40.03 19.34
CA VAL A 81 -12.02 -40.70 20.64
C VAL A 81 -12.58 -39.76 21.69
N ALA A 82 -12.09 -38.51 21.77
CA ALA A 82 -12.60 -37.53 22.71
C ALA A 82 -14.10 -37.25 22.53
N ILE A 83 -14.58 -37.08 21.29
CA ILE A 83 -16.02 -36.87 21.02
C ILE A 83 -16.84 -38.08 21.45
N LYS A 84 -16.39 -39.30 21.14
CA LYS A 84 -17.11 -40.53 21.49
C LYS A 84 -17.13 -40.80 22.99
N THR A 85 -16.01 -40.56 23.68
CA THR A 85 -15.91 -40.79 25.13
C THR A 85 -16.72 -39.77 25.93
N LEU A 86 -16.73 -38.51 25.49
CA LEU A 86 -17.42 -37.42 26.19
C LEU A 86 -18.83 -37.14 25.64
N SER A 87 -19.29 -37.93 24.66
CA SER A 87 -20.58 -37.76 23.97
C SER A 87 -20.82 -36.32 23.49
N LEU A 88 -19.80 -35.68 22.90
CA LEU A 88 -19.86 -34.25 22.54
C LEU A 88 -20.74 -33.97 21.33
N ILE A 89 -20.84 -34.92 20.39
CA ILE A 89 -21.65 -34.83 19.16
C ILE A 89 -22.37 -36.16 18.97
N GLU A 90 -23.68 -36.16 19.15
CA GLU A 90 -24.49 -37.38 19.10
C GLU A 90 -24.60 -37.96 17.68
N GLN A 91 -24.63 -37.09 16.66
CA GLN A 91 -24.84 -37.47 15.26
C GLN A 91 -23.57 -38.01 14.57
N LEU A 92 -22.39 -37.86 15.18
CA LEU A 92 -21.13 -38.33 14.63
C LEU A 92 -21.11 -39.86 14.61
N GLN A 93 -20.86 -40.49 13.45
CA GLN A 93 -20.83 -41.94 13.30
C GLN A 93 -19.40 -42.46 13.16
N THR A 94 -18.61 -41.88 12.25
CA THR A 94 -17.29 -42.41 11.86
C THR A 94 -16.18 -41.36 12.03
N GLU A 95 -14.94 -41.83 12.17
CA GLU A 95 -13.74 -40.96 12.23
C GLU A 95 -13.57 -40.14 10.95
N ALA A 96 -13.94 -40.70 9.80
CA ALA A 96 -13.85 -40.06 8.49
C ALA A 96 -14.69 -38.77 8.36
N GLN A 97 -15.67 -38.56 9.24
CA GLN A 97 -16.43 -37.32 9.28
C GLN A 97 -15.66 -36.17 9.93
N ILE A 98 -14.56 -36.41 10.64
CA ILE A 98 -13.80 -35.34 11.30
C ILE A 98 -12.71 -34.81 10.37
N SER A 99 -12.70 -33.50 10.14
CA SER A 99 -11.62 -32.81 9.42
C SER A 99 -10.89 -31.87 10.38
N ILE A 100 -9.59 -32.11 10.57
CA ILE A 100 -8.73 -31.26 11.41
C ILE A 100 -7.87 -30.36 10.53
N LEU A 101 -7.94 -29.04 10.77
CA LEU A 101 -6.99 -28.09 10.23
C LEU A 101 -5.99 -27.68 11.32
N LEU A 102 -4.71 -28.01 11.11
CA LEU A 102 -3.62 -27.61 11.98
C LEU A 102 -3.11 -26.22 11.61
N LYS A 103 -3.19 -25.27 12.55
CA LYS A 103 -2.82 -23.88 12.35
C LYS A 103 -1.62 -23.46 13.18
N PRO A 104 -0.38 -23.60 12.68
CA PRO A 104 0.81 -23.04 13.33
C PRO A 104 0.66 -21.53 13.62
N THR A 105 1.04 -21.11 14.81
CA THR A 105 1.08 -19.68 15.20
C THR A 105 2.21 -18.92 14.51
N HIS A 106 3.35 -19.60 14.33
CA HIS A 106 4.53 -19.11 13.62
C HIS A 106 5.31 -20.28 13.04
N LEU A 107 6.30 -20.00 12.20
CA LEU A 107 7.31 -20.96 11.79
C LEU A 107 8.67 -20.55 12.37
N PRO A 108 9.60 -21.50 12.59
CA PRO A 108 10.96 -21.16 13.00
C PRO A 108 11.58 -20.17 12.01
N PRO A 109 12.28 -19.12 12.48
CA PRO A 109 12.86 -18.08 11.63
C PRO A 109 14.14 -18.56 10.92
N LEU A 110 14.07 -19.74 10.32
CA LEU A 110 15.15 -20.37 9.57
C LEU A 110 14.89 -20.19 8.07
N PRO A 111 15.94 -19.96 7.25
CA PRO A 111 15.80 -19.82 5.80
C PRO A 111 15.09 -21.01 5.13
N SER A 112 15.19 -22.21 5.72
CA SER A 112 14.52 -23.42 5.22
C SER A 112 13.00 -23.36 5.28
N TYR A 113 12.39 -22.49 6.10
CA TYR A 113 10.95 -22.27 6.14
C TYR A 113 10.52 -21.01 5.37
N VAL A 114 11.47 -20.22 4.85
CA VAL A 114 11.17 -19.06 4.02
C VAL A 114 11.10 -19.48 2.58
N LEU A 115 9.91 -19.39 1.99
CA LEU A 115 9.74 -19.56 0.56
C LEU A 115 9.91 -18.20 -0.11
N SER A 116 11.13 -17.98 -0.61
CA SER A 116 11.44 -16.84 -1.47
C SER A 116 10.88 -17.11 -2.87
N LEU A 117 10.07 -16.17 -3.33
CA LEU A 117 9.25 -16.32 -4.53
C LEU A 117 10.04 -15.99 -5.80
N SER A 118 11.19 -15.34 -5.64
CA SER A 118 12.14 -15.02 -6.71
C SER A 118 13.16 -16.13 -6.97
N THR A 119 13.18 -17.20 -6.17
CA THR A 119 14.17 -18.28 -6.25
C THR A 119 13.57 -19.53 -6.89
N TYR A 120 14.20 -19.98 -7.97
CA TYR A 120 13.87 -21.22 -8.67
C TYR A 120 14.92 -22.30 -8.35
N PRO A 121 14.55 -23.60 -8.19
CA PRO A 121 13.21 -24.18 -8.36
C PRO A 121 12.29 -23.97 -7.16
N PHE A 122 11.00 -23.81 -7.45
CA PHE A 122 9.95 -23.70 -6.42
C PHE A 122 9.70 -25.08 -5.81
N ASN A 123 9.94 -25.27 -4.51
CA ASN A 123 9.72 -26.55 -3.85
C ASN A 123 8.23 -26.76 -3.53
N TYR A 124 7.46 -27.20 -4.52
CA TYR A 124 6.04 -27.55 -4.37
C TYR A 124 5.79 -29.04 -4.03
N THR A 125 6.83 -29.88 -4.03
CA THR A 125 6.70 -31.33 -3.84
C THR A 125 6.64 -31.72 -2.37
N SER A 126 7.26 -30.93 -1.48
CA SER A 126 7.39 -31.27 -0.06
C SER A 126 6.09 -31.14 0.75
N GLN A 127 5.00 -30.58 0.20
CA GLN A 127 3.67 -30.42 0.84
C GLN A 127 3.71 -30.01 2.34
N ARG A 128 4.69 -29.17 2.71
CA ARG A 128 4.94 -28.73 4.09
C ARG A 128 4.66 -27.25 4.28
N PHE A 129 4.70 -26.77 5.53
CA PHE A 129 4.50 -25.35 5.80
C PHE A 129 5.70 -24.50 5.39
N TYR A 130 5.41 -23.42 4.67
CA TYR A 130 6.36 -22.35 4.35
C TYR A 130 5.77 -20.99 4.71
N MET A 131 6.66 -20.06 5.01
CA MET A 131 6.36 -18.65 5.18
C MET A 131 6.74 -17.89 3.90
N SER A 132 5.83 -17.03 3.45
CA SER A 132 6.10 -16.08 2.36
C SER A 132 5.63 -14.68 2.73
N GLU A 133 6.28 -13.69 2.15
CA GLU A 133 6.00 -12.27 2.35
C GLU A 133 5.75 -11.62 0.99
N GLY A 134 4.75 -10.75 0.90
CA GLY A 134 4.44 -10.10 -0.35
C GLY A 134 3.28 -9.11 -0.29
N ILE A 135 2.97 -8.53 -1.44
CA ILE A 135 1.94 -7.52 -1.61
C ILE A 135 0.81 -8.09 -2.46
N VAL A 136 -0.43 -7.88 -2.03
CA VAL A 136 -1.61 -8.33 -2.78
C VAL A 136 -1.81 -7.46 -4.02
N ILE A 137 -1.77 -8.09 -5.19
CA ILE A 137 -1.95 -7.43 -6.48
C ILE A 137 -3.26 -7.79 -7.15
N ALA A 138 -3.95 -8.85 -6.74
CA ALA A 138 -5.27 -9.16 -7.29
C ALA A 138 -6.13 -9.90 -6.29
N MET A 139 -7.44 -9.68 -6.39
CA MET A 139 -8.43 -10.35 -5.56
C MET A 139 -9.62 -10.79 -6.40
N GLY A 140 -9.93 -12.09 -6.33
CA GLY A 140 -11.14 -12.69 -6.88
C GLY A 140 -12.36 -12.46 -6.00
N THR A 141 -13.54 -12.63 -6.59
CA THR A 141 -14.80 -12.74 -5.85
C THR A 141 -14.81 -14.01 -4.99
N VAL A 142 -15.60 -13.99 -3.91
CA VAL A 142 -15.78 -15.17 -3.06
C VAL A 142 -16.70 -16.15 -3.77
N THR A 143 -16.20 -17.36 -3.99
CA THR A 143 -16.94 -18.47 -4.62
C THR A 143 -17.11 -19.60 -3.62
N LYS A 144 -18.12 -20.46 -3.84
CA LYS A 144 -18.32 -21.64 -3.01
C LYS A 144 -17.49 -22.80 -3.54
N TYR A 145 -16.94 -23.59 -2.64
CA TYR A 145 -16.29 -24.86 -2.97
C TYR A 145 -16.86 -25.99 -2.10
N THR A 146 -16.67 -27.24 -2.52
CA THR A 146 -17.10 -28.39 -1.72
C THR A 146 -16.01 -28.75 -0.70
N GLN A 147 -16.29 -28.51 0.59
CA GLN A 147 -15.42 -28.91 1.70
C GLN A 147 -15.39 -30.43 1.85
N GLY A 148 -16.56 -31.05 1.73
CA GLY A 148 -16.66 -32.50 1.72
C GLY A 148 -18.02 -33.00 1.27
N ALA A 149 -18.02 -34.22 0.76
CA ALA A 149 -19.20 -34.87 0.22
C ALA A 149 -19.26 -36.33 0.65
N ARG A 150 -20.48 -36.82 0.85
CA ARG A 150 -20.78 -38.21 1.15
C ARG A 150 -21.08 -38.95 -0.15
N PHE A 151 -20.48 -40.12 -0.29
CA PHE A 151 -20.72 -41.04 -1.39
C PHE A 151 -21.26 -42.37 -0.86
N LEU A 152 -22.15 -42.99 -1.64
CA LEU A 152 -22.72 -44.29 -1.36
C LEU A 152 -22.42 -45.22 -2.53
N CYS A 153 -22.10 -46.47 -2.23
CA CYS A 153 -21.92 -47.50 -3.25
C CYS A 153 -23.26 -47.87 -3.88
N THR A 154 -23.32 -47.95 -5.21
CA THR A 154 -24.53 -48.35 -5.93
C THR A 154 -24.90 -49.82 -5.72
N GLU A 155 -23.94 -50.64 -5.31
CA GLU A 155 -24.16 -52.05 -4.98
C GLU A 155 -24.79 -52.16 -3.58
N GLU A 156 -26.07 -52.55 -3.51
CA GLU A 156 -26.85 -52.58 -2.25
C GLU A 156 -26.24 -53.55 -1.21
N THR A 157 -25.65 -54.64 -1.68
CA THR A 157 -25.00 -55.65 -0.81
C THR A 157 -23.66 -55.19 -0.24
N CYS A 158 -23.10 -54.09 -0.74
CA CYS A 158 -21.83 -53.55 -0.26
C CYS A 158 -22.03 -52.82 1.09
N PRO A 159 -21.16 -53.00 2.10
CA PRO A 159 -21.26 -52.27 3.36
C PRO A 159 -21.05 -50.75 3.22
N PHE A 160 -20.72 -50.26 2.03
CA PHE A 160 -20.59 -48.83 1.70
C PHE A 160 -21.83 -48.27 0.99
N SER A 161 -22.90 -49.06 0.83
CA SER A 161 -24.19 -48.58 0.32
C SER A 161 -24.91 -47.67 1.32
N GLU A 162 -24.60 -47.79 2.61
CA GLU A 162 -25.19 -47.00 3.69
C GLU A 162 -24.14 -46.37 4.64
N GLY A 163 -24.58 -45.35 5.38
CA GLY A 163 -23.78 -44.69 6.43
C GLY A 163 -22.74 -43.68 5.92
N PHE A 164 -21.73 -43.42 6.74
CA PHE A 164 -20.69 -42.39 6.53
C PHE A 164 -19.30 -43.02 6.34
N ARG A 165 -19.20 -44.05 5.50
CA ARG A 165 -17.94 -44.77 5.26
C ARG A 165 -17.14 -44.22 4.08
N CYS A 166 -17.82 -43.69 3.06
CA CYS A 166 -17.17 -43.07 1.91
C CYS A 166 -17.39 -41.55 1.96
N ILE A 167 -16.49 -40.84 2.64
CA ILE A 167 -16.48 -39.38 2.68
C ILE A 167 -15.22 -38.91 1.97
N ARG A 168 -15.37 -37.94 1.09
CA ARG A 168 -14.25 -37.23 0.50
C ARG A 168 -14.21 -35.82 1.06
N VAL A 169 -13.06 -35.45 1.59
CA VAL A 169 -12.77 -34.11 2.12
C VAL A 169 -11.80 -33.43 1.17
N HIS A 170 -11.95 -32.12 1.00
CA HIS A 170 -11.01 -31.32 0.25
C HIS A 170 -9.62 -31.34 0.92
N CYS A 171 -8.58 -31.60 0.13
CA CYS A 171 -7.19 -31.54 0.56
C CYS A 171 -6.51 -30.26 0.03
N PRO A 172 -5.60 -29.64 0.81
CA PRO A 172 -4.75 -28.55 0.34
C PRO A 172 -4.14 -28.81 -1.04
N GLY A 173 -4.28 -27.87 -1.97
CA GLY A 173 -3.74 -28.01 -3.32
C GLY A 173 -4.55 -28.87 -4.28
N ALA A 174 -5.58 -29.58 -3.81
CA ALA A 174 -6.44 -30.37 -4.66
C ALA A 174 -7.48 -29.50 -5.37
N THR A 175 -7.77 -29.84 -6.63
CA THR A 175 -8.90 -29.29 -7.40
C THR A 175 -10.23 -29.80 -6.84
N GLU A 176 -11.33 -29.13 -7.17
CA GLU A 176 -12.68 -29.56 -6.74
C GLU A 176 -13.04 -30.97 -7.24
N SER A 177 -12.49 -31.37 -8.40
CA SER A 177 -12.63 -32.72 -8.94
C SER A 177 -12.02 -33.81 -8.06
N ALA A 178 -11.16 -33.48 -7.10
CA ALA A 178 -10.66 -34.44 -6.12
C ALA A 178 -11.74 -34.81 -5.07
N THR A 179 -12.65 -33.88 -4.79
CA THR A 179 -13.74 -34.06 -3.82
C THR A 179 -15.03 -34.54 -4.50
N VAL A 180 -15.36 -33.99 -5.67
CA VAL A 180 -16.61 -34.29 -6.40
C VAL A 180 -16.31 -34.65 -7.86
N ARG A 181 -16.61 -35.88 -8.25
CA ARG A 181 -16.65 -36.35 -9.64
C ARG A 181 -17.63 -37.51 -9.76
N THR A 182 -18.03 -37.83 -10.98
CA THR A 182 -19.02 -38.87 -11.29
C THR A 182 -18.43 -40.26 -11.49
N ASP A 183 -17.12 -40.37 -11.67
CA ASP A 183 -16.36 -41.60 -11.96
C ASP A 183 -15.67 -42.21 -10.71
N PHE A 184 -16.08 -41.82 -9.50
CA PHE A 184 -15.54 -42.45 -8.31
C PHE A 184 -16.00 -43.91 -8.18
N VAL A 185 -15.09 -44.78 -7.75
CA VAL A 185 -15.36 -46.21 -7.53
C VAL A 185 -15.14 -46.60 -6.07
N CYS A 186 -15.93 -47.58 -5.62
CA CYS A 186 -15.88 -48.15 -4.29
C CYS A 186 -14.55 -48.90 -4.08
N SER A 187 -13.85 -48.64 -2.98
CA SER A 187 -12.58 -49.32 -2.69
C SER A 187 -12.72 -50.80 -2.31
N LEU A 188 -13.94 -51.27 -2.02
CA LEU A 188 -14.21 -52.68 -1.68
C LEU A 188 -14.65 -53.51 -2.88
N CYS A 189 -15.64 -53.05 -3.65
CA CYS A 189 -16.25 -53.82 -4.73
C CYS A 189 -16.04 -53.23 -6.14
N SER A 190 -15.36 -52.09 -6.24
CA SER A 190 -15.13 -51.35 -7.50
C SER A 190 -16.38 -50.86 -8.24
N SER A 191 -17.58 -51.07 -7.69
CA SER A 191 -18.83 -50.48 -8.18
C SER A 191 -18.79 -48.95 -8.09
N PRO A 192 -19.54 -48.22 -8.95
CA PRO A 192 -19.55 -46.77 -8.94
C PRO A 192 -20.10 -46.22 -7.62
N LEU A 193 -19.59 -45.05 -7.23
CA LEU A 193 -20.04 -44.29 -6.07
C LEU A 193 -20.99 -43.17 -6.52
N GLN A 194 -22.17 -43.12 -5.91
CA GLN A 194 -23.13 -42.05 -6.11
C GLN A 194 -23.06 -41.03 -4.96
N GLU A 195 -23.01 -39.75 -5.29
CA GLU A 195 -22.99 -38.69 -4.29
C GLU A 195 -24.37 -38.51 -3.64
N ASP A 196 -24.40 -38.40 -2.31
CA ASP A 196 -25.57 -37.89 -1.61
C ASP A 196 -25.45 -36.38 -1.39
N MET A 197 -26.09 -35.63 -2.31
CA MET A 197 -26.07 -34.18 -2.32
C MET A 197 -26.64 -33.54 -1.05
N LYS A 198 -27.49 -34.24 -0.27
CA LYS A 198 -28.08 -33.69 0.97
C LYS A 198 -27.03 -33.41 2.03
N PHE A 199 -25.94 -34.17 2.03
CA PHE A 199 -24.87 -34.05 3.03
C PHE A 199 -23.66 -33.27 2.52
N ARG A 200 -23.72 -32.69 1.31
CA ARG A 200 -22.64 -31.88 0.77
C ARG A 200 -22.41 -30.65 1.66
N VAL A 201 -21.19 -30.52 2.16
CA VAL A 201 -20.78 -29.36 2.94
C VAL A 201 -20.02 -28.39 2.02
N LEU A 202 -20.51 -27.17 1.94
CA LEU A 202 -19.90 -26.09 1.15
C LEU A 202 -19.11 -25.15 2.05
N GLY A 203 -17.98 -24.66 1.53
CA GLY A 203 -17.15 -23.64 2.15
C GLY A 203 -16.95 -22.45 1.23
N ASP A 204 -16.33 -21.40 1.77
CA ASP A 204 -15.99 -20.18 1.02
C ASP A 204 -14.57 -20.27 0.49
N LYS A 205 -14.36 -19.86 -0.75
CA LYS A 205 -13.06 -19.84 -1.42
C LYS A 205 -12.85 -18.48 -2.06
N GLN A 206 -11.66 -17.92 -1.85
CA GLN A 206 -11.22 -16.72 -2.53
C GLN A 206 -9.81 -16.93 -3.07
N ILE A 207 -9.62 -16.50 -4.32
CA ILE A 207 -8.32 -16.56 -5.00
C ILE A 207 -7.70 -15.17 -4.92
N VAL A 208 -6.44 -15.11 -4.51
CA VAL A 208 -5.68 -13.87 -4.36
C VAL A 208 -4.34 -14.02 -5.06
N GLU A 209 -3.90 -13.01 -5.80
CA GLU A 209 -2.55 -12.99 -6.38
C GLU A 209 -1.66 -12.06 -5.57
N MET A 210 -0.45 -12.53 -5.25
CA MET A 210 0.57 -11.77 -4.55
C MET A 210 1.87 -11.70 -5.35
N ILE A 211 2.64 -10.64 -5.09
CA ILE A 211 4.02 -10.47 -5.59
C ILE A 211 5.00 -10.33 -4.43
N ASP A 212 6.26 -10.69 -4.66
CA ASP A 212 7.33 -10.48 -3.68
C ASP A 212 7.52 -8.98 -3.38
N ALA A 213 7.67 -8.62 -2.11
CA ALA A 213 7.83 -7.23 -1.67
C ALA A 213 9.10 -6.56 -2.23
N LYS A 214 10.15 -7.34 -2.57
CA LYS A 214 11.38 -6.83 -3.18
C LYS A 214 11.14 -6.13 -4.52
N ILE A 215 10.04 -6.44 -5.20
CA ILE A 215 9.66 -5.84 -6.49
C ILE A 215 9.37 -4.34 -6.35
N LEU A 216 8.98 -3.86 -5.16
CA LEU A 216 8.82 -2.43 -4.93
C LEU A 216 10.10 -1.66 -5.26
N ASN A 217 11.28 -2.23 -5.01
CA ASN A 217 12.55 -1.58 -5.35
C ASN A 217 12.77 -1.47 -6.87
N ALA A 218 12.32 -2.45 -7.64
CA ALA A 218 12.41 -2.43 -9.11
C ALA A 218 11.46 -1.39 -9.74
N LEU A 219 10.37 -1.04 -9.05
CA LEU A 219 9.40 -0.04 -9.49
C LEU A 219 9.76 1.41 -9.11
N LYS A 220 10.86 1.65 -8.39
CA LYS A 220 11.28 2.99 -7.93
C LYS A 220 11.88 3.89 -9.02
N GLY A 221 11.90 3.45 -10.29
CA GLY A 221 12.37 4.26 -11.43
C GLY A 221 13.89 4.47 -11.51
N TYR A 222 14.62 4.28 -10.42
CA TYR A 222 16.08 4.36 -10.34
C TYR A 222 16.67 2.97 -10.03
N SER A 223 16.79 2.11 -11.05
CA SER A 223 17.67 0.95 -10.97
C SER A 223 18.96 1.27 -11.71
N ILE A 224 20.07 1.27 -10.98
CA ILE A 224 21.43 1.40 -11.55
C ILE A 224 21.68 0.27 -12.57
N ASP A 225 21.00 -0.86 -12.39
CA ASP A 225 20.98 -1.97 -13.33
C ASP A 225 19.77 -1.84 -14.27
N ASN A 226 20.04 -1.64 -15.56
CA ASN A 226 19.10 -1.85 -16.67
C ASN A 226 18.77 -3.35 -16.85
N SER A 227 18.58 -4.10 -15.76
CA SER A 227 18.17 -5.49 -15.85
C SER A 227 16.69 -5.53 -16.21
N HIS A 228 16.36 -6.05 -17.40
CA HIS A 228 14.99 -6.42 -17.71
C HIS A 228 14.51 -7.44 -16.67
N PHE A 229 13.57 -7.03 -15.82
CA PHE A 229 12.98 -7.91 -14.81
C PHE A 229 11.58 -8.31 -15.23
N ARG A 230 11.22 -9.56 -14.93
CA ARG A 230 9.86 -10.06 -15.07
C ARG A 230 9.23 -10.13 -13.69
N ILE A 231 8.13 -9.40 -13.52
CA ILE A 231 7.30 -9.52 -12.33
C ILE A 231 6.45 -10.78 -12.48
N GLN A 232 6.63 -11.73 -11.56
CA GLN A 232 5.80 -12.92 -11.47
C GLN A 232 4.96 -12.84 -10.20
N ALA A 233 3.65 -12.98 -10.37
CA ALA A 233 2.73 -13.18 -9.28
C ALA A 233 2.53 -14.68 -9.03
N PHE A 234 2.12 -15.01 -7.81
CA PHE A 234 1.75 -16.37 -7.43
C PHE A 234 0.37 -16.37 -6.78
N THR A 235 -0.32 -17.49 -6.98
CA THR A 235 -1.73 -17.65 -6.65
C THR A 235 -1.89 -18.21 -5.25
N LEU A 236 -2.76 -17.59 -4.47
CA LEU A 236 -3.14 -18.00 -3.13
C LEU A 236 -4.57 -18.47 -3.10
N PHE A 237 -4.78 -19.60 -2.43
CA PHE A 237 -6.11 -20.07 -2.07
C PHE A 237 -6.38 -19.72 -0.62
N LEU A 238 -7.33 -18.82 -0.41
CA LEU A 238 -7.92 -18.51 0.89
C LEU A 238 -9.23 -19.28 1.01
N ARG A 239 -9.41 -20.03 2.10
CA ARG A 239 -10.63 -20.80 2.35
C ARG A 239 -11.25 -20.46 3.69
N ASP A 240 -12.57 -20.58 3.73
CA ASP A 240 -13.42 -20.46 4.91
C ASP A 240 -13.12 -19.20 5.72
N GLU A 241 -12.58 -19.33 6.93
CA GLU A 241 -12.28 -18.21 7.82
C GLU A 241 -11.21 -17.25 7.27
N LEU A 242 -10.53 -17.59 6.17
CA LEU A 242 -9.56 -16.74 5.50
C LEU A 242 -10.14 -15.93 4.35
N ALA A 243 -11.35 -16.27 3.87
CA ALA A 243 -12.02 -15.47 2.84
C ALA A 243 -12.23 -14.03 3.35
N ASN A 244 -11.99 -13.04 2.49
CA ASN A 244 -12.06 -11.61 2.77
C ASN A 244 -11.11 -11.09 3.88
N LYS A 245 -10.12 -11.88 4.34
CA LYS A 245 -9.12 -11.39 5.31
C LYS A 245 -7.99 -10.58 4.71
N MET A 246 -7.81 -10.65 3.40
CA MET A 246 -6.79 -9.92 2.67
C MET A 246 -7.42 -8.75 1.94
N THR A 247 -6.62 -7.72 1.71
CA THR A 247 -7.05 -6.50 1.03
C THR A 247 -5.99 -6.11 0.01
N ILE A 248 -6.44 -5.64 -1.14
CA ILE A 248 -5.58 -5.26 -2.25
C ILE A 248 -4.61 -4.12 -1.86
N GLY A 249 -3.36 -4.19 -2.33
CA GLY A 249 -2.30 -3.21 -2.03
C GLY A 249 -1.61 -3.37 -0.67
N ASN A 250 -2.17 -4.13 0.27
CA ASN A 250 -1.54 -4.35 1.58
C ASN A 250 -0.41 -5.38 1.52
N HIS A 251 0.51 -5.26 2.47
CA HIS A 251 1.65 -6.16 2.66
C HIS A 251 1.28 -7.23 3.69
N TYR A 252 1.43 -8.51 3.32
CA TYR A 252 1.13 -9.64 4.19
C TYR A 252 2.32 -10.59 4.31
N ARG A 253 2.44 -11.17 5.50
CA ARG A 253 3.17 -12.39 5.76
C ARG A 253 2.17 -13.54 5.88
N ILE A 254 2.38 -14.60 5.11
CA ILE A 254 1.51 -15.76 5.06
C ILE A 254 2.27 -17.01 5.46
N ILE A 255 1.55 -17.96 6.06
CA ILE A 255 2.00 -19.34 6.22
C ILE A 255 1.06 -20.21 5.39
N GLY A 256 1.62 -21.04 4.53
CA GLY A 256 0.84 -21.91 3.66
C GLY A 256 1.62 -23.10 3.16
N ILE A 257 0.91 -23.98 2.47
CA ILE A 257 1.46 -25.20 1.87
C ILE A 257 1.49 -24.99 0.35
N PRO A 258 2.68 -25.01 -0.30
CA PRO A 258 2.79 -24.91 -1.73
C PRO A 258 2.19 -26.15 -2.37
N ALA A 259 1.45 -25.93 -3.44
CA ALA A 259 0.75 -26.94 -4.20
C ALA A 259 0.84 -26.63 -5.69
N CYS A 260 0.49 -27.63 -6.50
CA CYS A 260 0.44 -27.48 -7.93
C CYS A 260 -0.95 -27.88 -8.43
N VAL A 261 -1.65 -26.93 -9.04
CA VAL A 261 -2.94 -27.16 -9.68
C VAL A 261 -2.68 -27.43 -11.16
N GLN A 262 -3.10 -28.61 -11.61
CA GLN A 262 -3.07 -28.99 -13.02
C GLN A 262 -4.39 -28.57 -13.69
N ASN A 263 -4.29 -27.84 -14.79
CA ASN A 263 -5.41 -27.47 -15.63
C ASN A 263 -5.10 -27.94 -17.06
N GLY A 264 -5.52 -29.17 -17.40
CA GLY A 264 -5.09 -29.85 -18.61
C GLY A 264 -3.59 -30.11 -18.64
N LEU A 265 -2.89 -29.61 -19.67
CA LEU A 265 -1.43 -29.73 -19.81
C LEU A 265 -0.64 -28.67 -19.03
N GLN A 266 -1.30 -27.66 -18.45
CA GLN A 266 -0.65 -26.57 -17.74
C GLN A 266 -0.64 -26.83 -16.23
N ALA A 267 0.54 -26.73 -15.64
CA ALA A 267 0.76 -26.82 -14.20
C ALA A 267 0.96 -25.40 -13.65
N THR A 268 0.17 -25.01 -12.66
CA THR A 268 0.29 -23.71 -11.99
C THR A 268 0.65 -23.91 -10.53
N ALA A 269 1.72 -23.25 -10.08
CA ALA A 269 2.12 -23.26 -8.68
C ALA A 269 1.23 -22.30 -7.89
N CYS A 270 0.68 -22.79 -6.78
CA CYS A 270 -0.16 -22.03 -5.88
C CYS A 270 0.22 -22.32 -4.43
N ILE A 271 -0.27 -21.52 -3.49
CA ILE A 271 -0.09 -21.78 -2.06
C ILE A 271 -1.47 -21.85 -1.42
N GLU A 272 -1.75 -22.97 -0.76
CA GLU A 272 -2.91 -23.10 0.11
C GLU A 272 -2.59 -22.39 1.42
N VAL A 273 -3.25 -21.27 1.67
CA VAL A 273 -2.94 -20.41 2.81
C VAL A 273 -3.61 -20.97 4.05
N ASN A 274 -2.85 -20.98 5.14
CA ASN A 274 -3.32 -21.45 6.44
C ASN A 274 -3.41 -20.32 7.48
N SER A 275 -2.48 -19.36 7.41
CA SER A 275 -2.56 -18.15 8.23
C SER A 275 -2.08 -16.92 7.46
N VAL A 276 -2.73 -15.78 7.75
CA VAL A 276 -2.44 -14.48 7.17
C VAL A 276 -2.17 -13.50 8.31
N GLN A 277 -1.10 -12.71 8.19
CA GLN A 277 -0.75 -11.64 9.11
C GLN A 277 -0.38 -10.39 8.29
N ILE A 278 -0.93 -9.23 8.65
CA ILE A 278 -0.52 -7.96 8.04
C ILE A 278 0.93 -7.70 8.46
N TYR A 279 1.81 -7.51 7.48
CA TYR A 279 3.21 -7.21 7.74
C TYR A 279 3.43 -5.70 7.73
N LYS A 280 3.89 -5.16 8.85
CA LYS A 280 4.38 -3.79 8.94
C LYS A 280 5.89 -3.85 9.12
N PRO A 281 6.69 -3.32 8.17
CA PRO A 281 8.13 -3.33 8.33
C PRO A 281 8.48 -2.50 9.57
N ASN A 282 9.21 -3.11 10.51
CA ASN A 282 9.77 -2.41 11.66
C ASN A 282 10.91 -1.51 11.17
N GLY A 283 10.60 -0.28 10.77
CA GLY A 283 11.62 0.73 10.49
C GLY A 283 12.28 1.14 11.79
N ARG A 284 13.59 0.90 11.93
CA ARG A 284 14.39 1.61 12.93
C ARG A 284 14.41 3.07 12.52
N SER A 285 13.66 3.90 13.23
CA SER A 285 13.50 5.32 12.91
C SER A 285 14.40 6.15 13.81
N SER A 286 15.73 6.05 13.64
CA SER A 286 16.67 6.95 14.29
C SER A 286 17.16 7.96 13.28
N VAL A 287 17.08 9.24 13.60
CA VAL A 287 17.69 10.30 12.79
C VAL A 287 19.22 10.20 12.91
N SER A 288 19.94 10.36 11.81
CA SER A 288 21.41 10.34 11.80
C SER A 288 22.00 11.51 12.59
N ASP A 289 23.21 11.32 13.13
CA ASP A 289 23.84 12.33 13.99
C ASP A 289 24.18 13.62 13.24
N ASN A 290 24.42 13.55 11.92
CA ASN A 290 24.63 14.73 11.08
C ASN A 290 23.37 15.61 11.01
N PHE A 291 22.18 15.01 10.89
CA PHE A 291 20.92 15.77 10.91
C PHE A 291 20.60 16.32 12.31
N LYS A 292 20.90 15.58 13.38
CA LYS A 292 20.78 16.10 14.75
C LYS A 292 21.70 17.30 14.99
N TYR A 293 22.94 17.20 14.51
CA TYR A 293 23.90 18.29 14.59
C TYR A 293 23.43 19.50 13.79
N LEU A 294 22.96 19.32 12.54
CA LEU A 294 22.39 20.40 11.74
C LEU A 294 21.17 21.05 12.43
N LEU A 295 20.29 20.25 13.03
CA LEU A 295 19.14 20.75 13.79
C LEU A 295 19.60 21.59 14.99
N SER A 296 20.65 21.16 15.71
CA SER A 296 21.20 21.92 16.83
C SER A 296 21.82 23.26 16.41
N LEU A 297 22.47 23.32 15.24
CA LEU A 297 23.04 24.56 14.71
C LEU A 297 21.97 25.55 14.24
N THR A 298 20.84 25.03 13.78
CA THR A 298 19.74 25.84 13.20
C THR A 298 18.61 26.10 14.20
N SER A 299 18.78 25.73 15.46
CA SER A 299 17.75 25.86 16.51
C SER A 299 17.37 27.31 16.83
N SER A 300 18.14 28.30 16.35
CA SER A 300 17.85 29.72 16.53
C SER A 300 16.62 30.21 15.77
N SER A 301 16.09 29.42 14.83
CA SER A 301 14.97 29.83 13.96
C SER A 301 14.16 28.62 13.48
N CYS A 302 12.85 28.79 13.45
CA CYS A 302 11.89 27.81 12.95
C CYS A 302 12.03 27.51 11.44
N TRP A 303 12.69 28.39 10.67
CA TRP A 303 12.79 28.29 9.21
C TRP A 303 14.16 27.88 8.68
N LYS A 304 15.23 28.02 9.47
CA LYS A 304 16.59 27.78 8.98
C LYS A 304 16.85 26.32 8.64
N PHE A 305 16.41 25.40 9.50
CA PHE A 305 16.64 23.96 9.30
C PHE A 305 16.08 23.48 7.96
N THR A 306 14.79 23.75 7.69
CA THR A 306 14.11 23.31 6.47
C THR A 306 14.64 24.00 5.22
N ALA A 307 15.09 25.26 5.34
CA ALA A 307 15.73 25.99 4.24
C ALA A 307 17.08 25.38 3.86
N VAL A 308 17.94 25.12 4.84
CA VAL A 308 19.23 24.45 4.59
C VAL A 308 18.99 23.05 4.03
N LEU A 309 18.04 22.30 4.61
CA LEU A 309 17.68 20.95 4.15
C LEU A 309 17.26 20.95 2.68
N ALA A 310 16.37 21.86 2.27
CA ALA A 310 15.95 22.00 0.88
C ALA A 310 17.10 22.44 -0.03
N ASN A 311 17.99 23.32 0.44
CA ASN A 311 19.15 23.80 -0.32
C ASN A 311 20.08 22.63 -0.71
N ILE A 312 20.34 21.72 0.23
CA ILE A 312 21.29 20.62 0.07
C ILE A 312 20.68 19.34 -0.50
N PHE A 313 19.35 19.23 -0.49
CA PHE A 313 18.62 18.05 -0.93
C PHE A 313 18.91 17.68 -2.39
N ALA A 314 19.03 16.37 -2.65
CA ALA A 314 19.32 15.80 -3.95
C ALA A 314 20.56 16.42 -4.65
N SER A 315 21.58 16.79 -3.87
CA SER A 315 22.85 17.36 -4.36
C SER A 315 23.61 16.46 -5.36
N GLN A 316 23.25 15.18 -5.43
CA GLN A 316 23.76 14.23 -6.42
C GLN A 316 23.11 14.40 -7.82
N VAL A 317 21.91 14.97 -7.89
CA VAL A 317 21.11 15.14 -9.11
C VAL A 317 21.17 16.57 -9.63
N VAL A 318 21.12 17.55 -8.73
CA VAL A 318 21.16 18.98 -9.04
C VAL A 318 22.08 19.72 -8.08
N PRO A 319 22.74 20.82 -8.49
CA PRO A 319 23.54 21.63 -7.57
C PRO A 319 22.76 22.10 -6.33
N PRO A 320 23.42 22.19 -5.16
CA PRO A 320 22.88 22.96 -4.04
C PRO A 320 22.58 24.41 -4.48
N GLY A 321 21.56 25.04 -3.90
CA GLY A 321 21.13 26.40 -4.30
C GLY A 321 20.10 26.45 -5.42
N THR A 322 19.94 25.38 -6.18
CA THR A 322 19.01 25.34 -7.33
C THR A 322 17.72 24.61 -6.96
N TYR A 323 16.59 25.03 -7.55
CA TYR A 323 15.28 24.39 -7.37
C TYR A 323 14.79 24.31 -5.92
N ASN A 324 15.20 25.24 -5.04
CA ASN A 324 14.96 25.13 -3.60
C ASN A 324 13.47 25.01 -3.24
N THR A 325 12.59 25.76 -3.92
CA THR A 325 11.13 25.71 -3.69
C THR A 325 10.54 24.36 -4.08
N LEU A 326 10.98 23.81 -5.21
CA LEU A 326 10.59 22.47 -5.64
C LEU A 326 11.13 21.40 -4.70
N LYS A 327 12.41 21.47 -4.32
CA LYS A 327 13.03 20.54 -3.36
C LYS A 327 12.31 20.56 -2.02
N LEU A 328 11.94 21.75 -1.51
CA LEU A 328 11.16 21.88 -0.30
C LEU A 328 9.78 21.24 -0.46
N ALA A 329 9.05 21.53 -1.55
CA ALA A 329 7.74 20.94 -1.78
C ALA A 329 7.76 19.41 -1.90
N ILE A 330 8.79 18.86 -2.55
CA ILE A 330 9.04 17.42 -2.61
C ILE A 330 9.25 16.86 -1.20
N LEU A 331 10.12 17.47 -0.40
CA LEU A 331 10.37 17.06 0.99
C LEU A 331 9.10 17.11 1.84
N LEU A 332 8.29 18.17 1.71
CA LEU A 332 6.99 18.29 2.38
C LEU A 332 6.04 17.16 1.97
N SER A 333 5.96 16.83 0.68
CA SER A 333 5.11 15.73 0.19
C SER A 333 5.59 14.36 0.69
N LEU A 334 6.91 14.13 0.75
CA LEU A 334 7.52 12.90 1.27
C LEU A 334 7.15 12.64 2.73
N VAL A 335 7.29 13.65 3.60
CA VAL A 335 6.97 13.51 5.05
C VAL A 335 5.46 13.49 5.34
N GLN A 336 4.63 13.93 4.39
CA GLN A 336 3.18 13.93 4.53
C GLN A 336 2.53 12.59 4.11
N THR A 337 3.32 11.60 3.70
CA THR A 337 2.82 10.24 3.39
C THR A 337 2.31 9.51 4.64
N SER A 338 1.17 8.82 4.53
CA SER A 338 0.53 8.12 5.64
C SER A 338 -0.36 6.96 5.17
N GLU A 339 -0.38 5.86 5.94
CA GLU A 339 -1.25 4.69 5.71
C GLU A 339 -2.62 4.79 6.41
N LYS A 340 -2.95 5.94 7.03
CA LYS A 340 -4.21 6.14 7.76
C LYS A 340 -5.37 6.51 6.84
N GLU A 341 -6.58 6.04 7.16
CA GLU A 341 -7.79 6.22 6.33
C GLU A 341 -8.25 7.68 6.15
N ASN A 342 -7.86 8.58 7.07
CA ASN A 342 -8.12 10.03 6.99
C ASN A 342 -6.80 10.83 6.99
N ALA A 343 -5.85 10.44 6.14
CA ALA A 343 -4.61 11.18 5.99
C ALA A 343 -4.83 12.51 5.24
N ASP A 344 -4.07 13.53 5.62
CA ASP A 344 -3.96 14.73 4.79
C ASP A 344 -2.96 14.44 3.66
N TYR A 345 -3.34 14.65 2.40
CA TYR A 345 -2.51 14.37 1.22
C TYR A 345 -1.87 15.67 0.70
N LEU A 346 -0.74 15.53 0.01
CA LEU A 346 -0.08 16.62 -0.70
C LEU A 346 0.39 16.13 -2.08
N ASP A 347 -0.48 16.28 -3.07
CA ASP A 347 -0.17 15.96 -4.47
C ASP A 347 0.55 17.13 -5.14
N LEU A 348 1.52 16.79 -5.99
CA LEU A 348 2.39 17.76 -6.65
C LEU A 348 2.19 17.72 -8.15
N LEU A 349 1.96 18.91 -8.72
CA LEU A 349 1.98 19.13 -10.17
C LEU A 349 3.06 20.15 -10.50
N ILE A 350 3.97 19.78 -11.39
CA ILE A 350 5.13 20.61 -11.75
C ILE A 350 5.01 21.03 -13.21
N MET A 351 5.07 22.33 -13.48
CA MET A 351 5.19 22.88 -14.84
C MET A 351 6.65 23.23 -15.10
N THR A 352 7.23 22.67 -16.16
CA THR A 352 8.65 22.83 -16.47
C THR A 352 8.87 22.83 -17.98
N SER A 353 9.92 23.53 -18.42
CA SER A 353 10.52 23.35 -19.75
C SER A 353 11.64 22.29 -19.75
N ASP A 354 12.32 22.10 -18.62
CA ASP A 354 13.31 21.02 -18.45
C ASP A 354 12.65 19.81 -17.80
N THR A 355 12.17 18.88 -18.63
CA THR A 355 11.54 17.64 -18.18
C THR A 355 12.56 16.62 -17.65
N VAL A 356 13.80 16.65 -18.15
CA VAL A 356 14.82 15.64 -17.84
C VAL A 356 15.36 15.82 -16.42
N VAL A 357 15.70 17.04 -16.02
CA VAL A 357 16.21 17.32 -14.67
C VAL A 357 15.13 17.07 -13.64
N ILE A 358 13.89 17.46 -13.92
CA ILE A 358 12.75 17.26 -13.03
C ILE A 358 12.42 15.79 -12.87
N ASP A 359 12.38 15.01 -13.97
CA ASP A 359 12.16 13.57 -13.90
C ASP A 359 13.23 12.87 -13.06
N ARG A 360 14.51 13.22 -13.23
CA ARG A 360 15.61 12.69 -12.41
C ARG A 360 15.46 13.05 -10.93
N LEU A 361 15.09 14.29 -10.61
CA LEU A 361 14.89 14.76 -9.25
C LEU A 361 13.74 14.02 -8.56
N LEU A 362 12.61 13.86 -9.26
CA LEU A 362 11.46 13.11 -8.74
C LEU A 362 11.78 11.63 -8.55
N ASN A 363 12.47 10.98 -9.48
CA ASN A 363 12.90 9.58 -9.34
C ASN A 363 13.83 9.37 -8.15
N TYR A 364 14.83 10.24 -7.97
CA TYR A 364 15.72 10.18 -6.81
C TYR A 364 14.91 10.29 -5.51
N SER A 365 13.98 11.25 -5.46
CA SER A 365 13.15 11.51 -4.29
C SER A 365 12.18 10.35 -3.99
N LEU A 366 11.67 9.70 -5.02
CA LEU A 366 10.79 8.54 -4.91
C LEU A 366 11.48 7.34 -4.26
N CYS A 367 12.79 7.18 -4.49
CA CYS A 367 13.57 6.08 -3.93
C CYS A 367 13.66 6.12 -2.39
N LEU A 368 13.52 7.31 -1.82
CA LEU A 368 13.59 7.56 -0.38
C LEU A 368 12.42 6.94 0.40
N LEU A 369 11.37 6.49 -0.30
CA LEU A 369 10.20 5.85 0.30
C LEU A 369 10.17 4.35 0.04
N PRO A 370 9.68 3.54 1.00
CA PRO A 370 9.48 2.11 0.78
C PRO A 370 8.44 1.83 -0.31
N ARG A 371 7.39 2.67 -0.39
CA ARG A 371 6.30 2.57 -1.38
C ARG A 371 6.30 3.76 -2.35
N GLY A 372 7.46 4.11 -2.88
CA GLY A 372 7.57 5.00 -4.03
C GLY A 372 7.49 4.21 -5.33
N ILE A 373 6.49 4.47 -6.17
CA ILE A 373 6.25 3.72 -7.43
C ILE A 373 6.24 4.67 -8.62
N ARG A 374 7.11 4.41 -9.59
CA ARG A 374 7.08 5.04 -10.91
C ARG A 374 6.11 4.25 -11.77
N HIS A 375 5.04 4.90 -12.19
CA HIS A 375 4.03 4.29 -13.03
C HIS A 375 4.58 4.04 -14.45
N PRO A 376 4.50 2.80 -14.98
CA PRO A 376 4.85 2.53 -16.35
C PRO A 376 3.72 2.99 -17.29
N PRO A 377 3.99 3.83 -18.32
CA PRO A 377 2.96 4.41 -19.20
C PRO A 377 2.08 3.40 -19.94
N SER A 378 2.58 2.18 -20.17
CA SER A 378 1.87 1.09 -20.83
C SER A 378 0.86 0.37 -19.93
N SER A 379 0.88 0.63 -18.63
CA SER A 379 0.01 0.00 -17.63
C SER A 379 -1.15 0.90 -17.24
N ASP A 380 -2.12 0.36 -16.50
CA ASP A 380 -3.18 1.16 -15.91
C ASP A 380 -2.74 1.79 -14.58
N ILE A 381 -3.17 3.03 -14.35
CA ILE A 381 -2.93 3.77 -13.10
C ILE A 381 -3.86 3.24 -11.99
N PHE A 382 -5.11 2.96 -12.36
CA PHE A 382 -6.21 2.61 -11.46
C PHE A 382 -6.72 1.19 -11.70
N PRO A 383 -7.32 0.55 -10.67
CA PRO A 383 -7.75 -0.85 -10.72
C PRO A 383 -8.61 -1.21 -11.93
N SER A 384 -8.39 -2.41 -12.47
CA SER A 384 -9.14 -2.98 -13.58
C SER A 384 -9.65 -4.39 -13.25
N VAL A 385 -10.63 -4.87 -14.02
CA VAL A 385 -11.20 -6.21 -13.85
C VAL A 385 -10.64 -7.13 -14.92
N SER A 386 -10.12 -8.28 -14.51
CA SER A 386 -9.72 -9.36 -15.38
C SER A 386 -10.45 -10.65 -15.01
N LYS A 387 -10.40 -11.63 -15.90
CA LYS A 387 -10.94 -12.97 -15.64
C LYS A 387 -9.92 -13.76 -14.82
N ASP A 388 -10.39 -14.41 -13.76
CA ASP A 388 -9.57 -15.35 -12.99
C ASP A 388 -9.10 -16.49 -13.91
N LYS A 389 -7.79 -16.74 -13.88
CA LYS A 389 -7.10 -17.76 -14.68
C LYS A 389 -7.09 -19.13 -14.00
N HIS A 390 -7.29 -19.18 -12.68
CA HIS A 390 -7.08 -20.37 -11.86
C HIS A 390 -8.37 -20.98 -11.30
N GLY A 391 -9.51 -20.30 -11.45
CA GLY A 391 -10.81 -20.73 -10.93
C GLY A 391 -11.89 -20.91 -11.99
N THR A 392 -13.14 -20.66 -11.59
CA THR A 392 -14.37 -20.82 -12.39
C THR A 392 -14.50 -19.79 -13.52
N GLY A 393 -13.49 -18.95 -13.74
CA GLY A 393 -13.55 -17.80 -14.62
C GLY A 393 -14.33 -16.63 -14.04
N SER A 394 -14.40 -16.52 -12.72
CA SER A 394 -14.99 -15.39 -12.01
C SER A 394 -14.16 -14.11 -12.19
N ALA A 395 -14.73 -12.98 -11.77
CA ALA A 395 -14.05 -11.69 -11.84
C ALA A 395 -12.91 -11.59 -10.81
N SER A 396 -11.78 -11.05 -11.24
CA SER A 396 -10.66 -10.67 -10.39
C SER A 396 -10.35 -9.19 -10.56
N ILE A 397 -10.31 -8.46 -9.45
CA ILE A 397 -9.89 -7.06 -9.41
C ILE A 397 -8.37 -7.02 -9.34
N GLN A 398 -7.74 -6.33 -10.26
CA GLN A 398 -6.29 -6.17 -10.35
C GLN A 398 -5.86 -4.83 -9.74
N ALA A 399 -4.79 -4.86 -8.97
CA ALA A 399 -4.15 -3.70 -8.38
C ALA A 399 -3.30 -3.02 -9.44
N CYS A 400 -3.28 -1.70 -9.38
CA CYS A 400 -2.52 -0.88 -10.31
C CYS A 400 -1.49 -0.05 -9.54
N SER A 401 -0.75 0.80 -10.27
CA SER A 401 0.37 1.58 -9.70
C SER A 401 -0.07 2.41 -8.49
N ALA A 402 -1.26 3.01 -8.54
CA ALA A 402 -1.81 3.77 -7.41
C ALA A 402 -2.08 2.89 -6.19
N VAL A 403 -2.69 1.71 -6.35
CA VAL A 403 -2.98 0.82 -5.20
C VAL A 403 -1.71 0.24 -4.58
N LEU A 404 -0.69 -0.04 -5.39
CA LEU A 404 0.59 -0.54 -4.90
C LEU A 404 1.35 0.51 -4.09
N ALA A 405 1.18 1.80 -4.43
CA ALA A 405 1.82 2.91 -3.76
C ALA A 405 1.12 3.33 -2.46
N LYS A 406 0.18 2.52 -1.92
CA LYS A 406 -0.60 2.79 -0.70
C LYS A 406 0.27 3.30 0.45
N GLY A 407 -0.05 4.47 1.00
CA GLY A 407 0.70 5.13 2.07
C GLY A 407 2.06 5.69 1.64
N GLY A 408 2.30 5.79 0.33
CA GLY A 408 3.48 6.36 -0.29
C GLY A 408 3.09 7.25 -1.48
N ILE A 409 3.85 7.14 -2.57
CA ILE A 409 3.75 8.08 -3.70
C ILE A 409 3.70 7.31 -5.02
N CYS A 410 2.73 7.68 -5.85
CA CYS A 410 2.63 7.22 -7.24
C CYS A 410 3.07 8.36 -8.17
N TYR A 411 4.21 8.17 -8.83
CA TYR A 411 4.73 9.11 -9.82
C TYR A 411 4.22 8.73 -11.21
N ILE A 412 3.34 9.56 -11.79
CA ILE A 412 2.65 9.29 -13.07
C ILE A 412 3.52 9.67 -14.28
N GLY A 413 4.35 10.71 -14.14
CA GLY A 413 5.16 11.26 -15.24
C GLY A 413 4.51 12.46 -15.91
N ASP A 414 4.63 12.53 -17.24
CA ASP A 414 4.09 13.65 -18.04
C ASP A 414 2.59 13.49 -18.31
N LEU A 415 1.78 14.39 -17.76
CA LEU A 415 0.33 14.38 -17.96
C LEU A 415 -0.09 14.69 -19.40
N SER A 416 0.73 15.42 -20.16
CA SER A 416 0.41 15.78 -21.55
C SER A 416 0.32 14.55 -22.48
N SER A 417 0.93 13.43 -22.07
CA SER A 417 0.93 12.17 -22.80
C SER A 417 -0.36 11.35 -22.65
N TYR A 418 -1.23 11.69 -21.70
CA TYR A 418 -2.43 10.92 -21.38
C TYR A 418 -3.67 11.42 -22.12
N LYS A 419 -4.58 10.49 -22.44
CA LYS A 419 -5.89 10.81 -23.03
C LYS A 419 -6.81 11.47 -21.99
N LYS A 420 -7.73 12.31 -22.47
CA LYS A 420 -8.70 13.04 -21.65
C LYS A 420 -9.48 12.17 -20.65
N ASP A 421 -9.99 11.01 -21.08
CA ASP A 421 -10.75 10.10 -20.20
C ASP A 421 -9.94 9.62 -18.98
N LYS A 422 -8.63 9.38 -19.16
CA LYS A 422 -7.73 8.99 -18.05
C LYS A 422 -7.48 10.16 -17.10
N LEU A 423 -7.42 11.39 -17.63
CA LEU A 423 -7.26 12.61 -16.83
C LEU A 423 -8.53 12.93 -16.03
N GLU A 424 -9.72 12.73 -16.60
CA GLU A 424 -11.00 12.88 -15.90
C GLU A 424 -11.13 11.86 -14.76
N LEU A 425 -10.70 10.61 -14.99
CA LEU A 425 -10.64 9.60 -13.93
C LEU A 425 -9.65 10.01 -12.83
N LEU A 426 -8.45 10.48 -13.19
CA LEU A 426 -7.45 10.97 -12.22
C LEU A 426 -8.00 12.13 -11.39
N GLN A 427 -8.71 13.08 -12.02
CA GLN A 427 -9.37 14.17 -11.31
C GLN A 427 -10.36 13.65 -10.28
N SER A 428 -11.24 12.71 -10.66
CA SER A 428 -12.23 12.14 -9.74
C SER A 428 -11.58 11.44 -8.53
N VAL A 429 -10.41 10.83 -8.73
CA VAL A 429 -9.66 10.13 -7.68
C VAL A 429 -8.91 11.10 -6.76
N LEU A 430 -8.37 12.21 -7.29
CA LEU A 430 -7.74 13.24 -6.47
C LEU A 430 -8.73 13.89 -5.49
N GLU A 431 -9.98 14.06 -5.92
CA GLU A 431 -11.07 14.64 -5.11
C GLU A 431 -11.65 13.63 -4.11
N SER A 432 -12.01 12.43 -4.58
CA SER A 432 -12.74 11.43 -3.76
C SER A 432 -11.84 10.47 -2.98
N ARG A 433 -10.58 10.29 -3.40
CA ARG A 433 -9.66 9.23 -2.91
C ARG A 433 -10.23 7.82 -3.00
N THR A 434 -11.15 7.59 -3.95
CA THR A 434 -11.76 6.29 -4.22
C THR A 434 -11.88 6.05 -5.72
N THR A 435 -11.86 4.79 -6.14
CA THR A 435 -12.17 4.38 -7.50
C THR A 435 -13.22 3.29 -7.47
N THR A 436 -14.29 3.44 -8.24
CA THR A 436 -15.32 2.42 -8.38
C THR A 436 -15.03 1.53 -9.58
N VAL A 437 -14.94 0.23 -9.32
CA VAL A 437 -14.71 -0.79 -10.34
C VAL A 437 -16.03 -1.50 -10.62
N PHE A 438 -16.45 -1.50 -11.88
CA PHE A 438 -17.66 -2.19 -12.33
C PHE A 438 -17.33 -3.59 -12.83
N ILE A 439 -18.02 -4.59 -12.30
CA ILE A 439 -17.89 -5.99 -12.66
C ILE A 439 -19.18 -6.42 -13.37
N PRO A 440 -19.15 -6.62 -14.71
CA PRO A 440 -20.31 -7.06 -15.46
C PRO A 440 -20.66 -8.52 -15.15
N GLY A 441 -21.81 -8.76 -14.52
CA GLY A 441 -22.21 -10.09 -14.04
C GLY A 441 -22.28 -11.10 -15.19
N LYS A 442 -22.94 -10.72 -16.30
CA LYS A 442 -23.10 -11.58 -17.49
C LYS A 442 -21.79 -12.09 -18.07
N LYS A 443 -20.70 -11.34 -17.95
CA LYS A 443 -19.38 -11.75 -18.47
C LYS A 443 -18.66 -12.75 -17.55
N TYR A 444 -18.97 -12.71 -16.26
CA TYR A 444 -18.27 -13.45 -15.22
C TYR A 444 -19.14 -14.51 -14.52
N GLY A 445 -20.32 -14.81 -15.07
CA GLY A 445 -21.20 -15.89 -14.60
C GLY A 445 -22.12 -15.51 -13.44
N GLU A 446 -22.35 -14.21 -13.22
CA GLU A 446 -23.28 -13.70 -12.22
C GLU A 446 -24.50 -13.05 -12.88
N GLU A 447 -25.65 -13.07 -12.19
CA GLU A 447 -26.91 -12.54 -12.74
C GLU A 447 -26.97 -11.01 -12.72
N ALA A 448 -26.29 -10.38 -11.76
CA ALA A 448 -26.30 -8.94 -11.55
C ALA A 448 -24.90 -8.34 -11.70
N ASP A 449 -24.85 -7.09 -12.17
CA ASP A 449 -23.61 -6.32 -12.18
C ASP A 449 -23.25 -5.89 -10.75
N GLN A 450 -21.96 -5.98 -10.42
CA GLN A 450 -21.44 -5.56 -9.11
C GLN A 450 -20.60 -4.29 -9.26
N GLN A 451 -20.63 -3.44 -8.23
CA GLN A 451 -19.76 -2.28 -8.12
C GLN A 451 -18.94 -2.39 -6.85
N VAL A 452 -17.61 -2.36 -6.99
CA VAL A 452 -16.68 -2.44 -5.87
C VAL A 452 -15.90 -1.14 -5.77
N THR A 453 -15.99 -0.47 -4.62
CA THR A 453 -15.24 0.76 -4.35
C THR A 453 -13.89 0.40 -3.73
N VAL A 454 -12.81 0.84 -4.36
CA VAL A 454 -11.43 0.68 -3.88
C VAL A 454 -10.93 2.02 -3.37
N SER A 455 -10.41 2.06 -2.13
CA SER A 455 -9.81 3.27 -1.57
C SER A 455 -8.39 3.47 -2.10
N ILE A 456 -8.06 4.70 -2.49
CA ILE A 456 -6.77 5.10 -3.04
C ILE A 456 -6.09 6.04 -2.05
N GLN A 457 -5.22 5.48 -1.22
CA GLN A 457 -4.50 6.20 -0.16
C GLN A 457 -3.08 6.53 -0.61
N THR A 458 -2.94 7.37 -1.64
CA THR A 458 -1.64 7.71 -2.23
C THR A 458 -1.55 9.18 -2.60
N ASN A 459 -0.33 9.73 -2.48
CA ASN A 459 -0.02 11.02 -3.07
C ASN A 459 0.40 10.81 -4.53
N PHE A 460 -0.02 11.73 -5.40
CA PHE A 460 0.33 11.71 -6.81
C PHE A 460 1.34 12.80 -7.14
N TRP A 461 2.37 12.41 -7.88
CA TRP A 461 3.32 13.34 -8.48
C TRP A 461 3.19 13.29 -10.00
N SER A 462 3.22 14.46 -10.63
CA SER A 462 3.25 14.58 -12.08
C SER A 462 3.92 15.87 -12.51
N PHE A 463 4.32 15.91 -13.79
CA PHE A 463 4.79 17.14 -14.42
C PHE A 463 4.11 17.36 -15.76
N VAL A 464 4.28 18.56 -16.31
CA VAL A 464 3.76 19.00 -17.60
C VAL A 464 4.87 19.71 -18.35
N ASP A 465 5.13 19.25 -19.57
CA ASP A 465 6.04 19.92 -20.50
C ASP A 465 5.35 21.15 -21.12
N VAL A 466 5.80 22.34 -20.73
CA VAL A 466 5.25 23.62 -21.21
C VAL A 466 5.61 23.87 -22.68
N ASP A 467 6.77 23.39 -23.15
CA ASP A 467 7.26 23.63 -24.51
C ASP A 467 6.55 22.76 -25.56
N SER A 468 5.95 21.65 -25.14
CA SER A 468 5.15 20.75 -25.99
C SER A 468 3.93 21.44 -26.65
N SER A 469 3.43 22.51 -26.03
CA SER A 469 2.27 23.32 -26.50
C SER A 469 2.58 24.16 -27.75
N SER A 470 3.83 24.59 -27.91
CA SER A 470 4.26 25.54 -28.95
C SER A 470 4.16 24.98 -30.39
N LYS A 471 4.05 23.66 -30.55
CA LYS A 471 3.95 23.02 -31.87
C LYS A 471 2.55 23.04 -32.49
N LYS A 472 1.50 23.52 -31.78
CA LYS A 472 0.11 23.49 -32.29
C LYS A 472 -0.67 24.81 -32.25
N HIS A 473 -0.14 25.91 -31.73
CA HIS A 473 -0.85 27.20 -31.80
C HIS A 473 0.07 28.37 -32.16
N ILE A 474 -0.07 28.84 -33.40
CA ILE A 474 0.29 30.20 -33.81
C ILE A 474 -0.82 31.14 -33.26
N GLN A 475 -0.40 32.19 -32.56
CA GLN A 475 -1.17 33.39 -32.17
C GLN A 475 -2.34 33.25 -31.19
N LYS A 476 -2.12 33.78 -29.97
CA LYS A 476 -2.92 34.90 -29.44
C LYS A 476 -2.11 35.66 -28.37
N GLU A 477 -1.54 36.79 -28.78
CA GLU A 477 -1.06 37.82 -27.87
C GLU A 477 -2.28 38.44 -27.17
N ASN A 478 -2.56 37.99 -25.95
CA ASN A 478 -3.37 38.69 -24.94
C ASN A 478 -3.27 37.91 -23.62
N PHE A 479 -2.08 37.87 -23.02
CA PHE A 479 -1.91 37.35 -21.66
C PHE A 479 -1.53 38.50 -20.74
N LEU A 480 -2.32 38.70 -19.69
CA LEU A 480 -1.94 39.54 -18.56
C LEU A 480 -0.68 38.93 -17.93
N ILE A 481 0.28 39.80 -17.58
CA ILE A 481 1.55 39.44 -16.92
C ILE A 481 1.26 38.48 -15.75
N GLY A 482 1.75 37.24 -15.82
CA GLY A 482 1.68 36.26 -14.73
C GLY A 482 0.73 35.08 -14.92
N GLN A 483 -0.17 35.08 -15.91
CA GLN A 483 -1.05 33.93 -16.18
C GLN A 483 -0.43 32.99 -17.22
N MET A 484 -0.17 31.73 -16.84
CA MET A 484 0.37 30.73 -17.75
C MET A 484 -0.73 30.07 -18.60
N ASP A 485 -0.42 29.73 -19.84
CA ASP A 485 -1.32 29.01 -20.74
C ASP A 485 -1.39 27.52 -20.32
N VAL A 486 -2.43 27.15 -19.59
CA VAL A 486 -2.68 25.77 -19.11
C VAL A 486 -3.58 24.98 -20.08
N SER A 487 -3.71 25.41 -21.34
CA SER A 487 -4.63 24.82 -22.33
C SER A 487 -4.46 23.31 -22.59
N LEU A 488 -3.32 22.71 -22.21
CA LEU A 488 -3.07 21.27 -22.36
C LEU A 488 -3.82 20.40 -21.34
N ILE A 489 -4.25 20.94 -20.21
CA ILE A 489 -4.82 20.17 -19.10
C ILE A 489 -6.13 20.82 -18.60
N PRO A 490 -7.18 20.03 -18.30
CA PRO A 490 -8.40 20.58 -17.73
C PRO A 490 -8.12 21.36 -16.44
N VAL A 491 -8.65 22.59 -16.33
CA VAL A 491 -8.46 23.46 -15.15
C VAL A 491 -8.86 22.75 -13.86
N ASN A 492 -9.96 22.00 -13.89
CA ASN A 492 -10.42 21.24 -12.72
C ASN A 492 -9.41 20.18 -12.26
N LEU A 493 -8.61 19.59 -13.17
CA LEU A 493 -7.54 18.67 -12.79
C LEU A 493 -6.43 19.41 -12.04
N VAL A 494 -6.05 20.60 -12.52
CA VAL A 494 -5.04 21.45 -11.88
C VAL A 494 -5.48 21.88 -10.48
N ASP A 495 -6.79 22.03 -10.25
CA ASP A 495 -7.39 22.29 -8.94
C ASP A 495 -7.49 21.05 -8.04
N GLY A 496 -7.58 19.86 -8.63
CA GLY A 496 -7.46 18.59 -7.92
C GLY A 496 -6.06 18.35 -7.35
N PHE A 497 -5.01 18.84 -8.02
CA PHE A 497 -3.65 18.82 -7.49
C PHE A 497 -3.47 19.87 -6.40
N GLY A 498 -2.87 19.45 -5.27
CA GLY A 498 -2.73 20.29 -4.10
C GLY A 498 -1.80 21.49 -4.33
N LEU A 499 -0.62 21.25 -4.91
CA LEU A 499 0.38 22.29 -5.12
C LEU A 499 0.85 22.31 -6.58
N LEU A 500 0.68 23.46 -7.22
CA LEU A 500 1.23 23.75 -8.54
C LEU A 500 2.55 24.51 -8.38
N ILE A 501 3.63 23.99 -8.97
CA ILE A 501 4.95 24.62 -8.95
C ILE A 501 5.37 24.87 -10.39
N TYR A 502 5.64 26.12 -10.72
CA TYR A 502 6.30 26.47 -11.97
C TYR A 502 7.79 26.59 -11.73
N ASN A 503 8.55 25.93 -12.58
CA ASN A 503 9.98 25.98 -12.57
C ASN A 503 10.46 26.59 -13.89
N GLU A 504 10.64 27.91 -13.89
CA GLU A 504 11.16 28.61 -15.05
C GLU A 504 12.66 28.34 -15.18
N PHE A 505 13.06 27.72 -16.29
CA PHE A 505 14.43 27.77 -16.74
C PHE A 505 14.59 29.12 -17.47
N PRO A 506 15.34 30.11 -16.95
CA PRO A 506 15.59 31.33 -17.71
C PRO A 506 16.42 30.94 -18.95
N SER A 507 15.75 30.83 -20.09
CA SER A 507 16.31 30.39 -21.37
C SER A 507 17.51 31.23 -21.85
N CYS A 508 17.72 32.42 -21.28
CA CYS A 508 18.84 33.29 -21.59
C CYS A 508 20.00 33.28 -20.56
N ARG A 509 19.92 32.52 -19.46
CA ARG A 509 21.03 32.37 -18.50
C ARG A 509 21.01 30.98 -17.89
N LEU A 510 21.55 30.00 -18.60
CA LEU A 510 22.02 28.77 -17.97
C LEU A 510 22.84 29.18 -16.74
N SER A 511 22.33 28.89 -15.54
CA SER A 511 23.09 29.19 -14.33
C SER A 511 24.38 28.36 -14.43
N SER A 512 25.53 29.06 -14.42
CA SER A 512 26.86 28.45 -14.47
C SER A 512 26.99 27.18 -13.59
N PRO A 513 26.37 27.11 -12.39
CA PRO A 513 26.39 25.92 -11.54
C PRO A 513 25.71 24.67 -12.14
N VAL A 514 24.56 24.80 -12.81
CA VAL A 514 23.83 23.64 -13.38
C VAL A 514 24.61 23.05 -14.55
N VAL A 515 25.12 23.88 -15.45
CA VAL A 515 25.95 23.43 -16.58
C VAL A 515 27.23 22.78 -16.07
N HIS A 516 27.90 23.40 -15.11
CA HIS A 516 29.11 22.84 -14.51
C HIS A 516 28.84 21.46 -13.88
N HIS A 517 27.74 21.32 -13.15
CA HIS A 517 27.34 20.05 -12.55
C HIS A 517 27.06 18.97 -13.58
N ILE A 518 26.26 19.28 -14.61
CA ILE A 518 25.96 18.35 -15.71
C ILE A 518 27.25 17.91 -16.40
N LEU A 519 28.14 18.84 -16.72
CA LEU A 519 29.42 18.55 -17.37
C LEU A 519 30.32 17.67 -16.50
N LYS A 520 30.45 17.96 -15.21
CA LYS A 520 31.24 17.16 -14.29
C LYS A 520 30.67 15.75 -14.10
N LYS A 521 29.33 15.62 -14.00
CA LYS A 521 28.65 14.32 -13.94
C LYS A 521 28.74 13.54 -15.26
N ALA A 522 28.78 14.22 -16.40
CA ALA A 522 29.00 13.56 -17.70
C ALA A 522 30.43 13.01 -17.81
N ILE A 523 31.43 13.70 -17.24
CA ILE A 523 32.82 13.23 -17.22
C ILE A 523 33.01 12.09 -16.21
N ASN A 524 32.42 12.21 -15.02
CA ASN A 524 32.49 11.20 -13.98
C ASN A 524 31.12 11.05 -13.28
N PRO A 525 30.29 10.09 -13.70
CA PRO A 525 28.95 9.88 -13.15
C PRO A 525 28.94 9.58 -11.65
N GLU A 526 29.95 8.83 -11.16
CA GLU A 526 30.06 8.42 -9.77
C GLU A 526 30.71 9.50 -8.88
N ALA A 527 31.29 10.56 -9.46
CA ALA A 527 31.91 11.61 -8.68
C ALA A 527 30.90 12.28 -7.75
N MET A 528 31.26 12.34 -6.47
CA MET A 528 30.56 13.12 -5.47
C MET A 528 31.11 14.55 -5.49
N LEU A 529 30.40 15.44 -6.18
CA LEU A 529 30.90 16.79 -6.52
C LEU A 529 30.91 17.76 -5.33
N TYR A 530 30.09 17.53 -4.31
CA TYR A 530 29.92 18.44 -3.20
C TYR A 530 30.23 17.74 -1.88
N LYS A 531 30.96 18.42 -0.97
CA LYS A 531 31.27 17.91 0.37
C LYS A 531 30.01 17.54 1.16
N VAL A 532 28.95 18.31 0.98
CA VAL A 532 27.66 18.09 1.64
C VAL A 532 27.05 16.74 1.27
N SER A 533 27.25 16.28 0.03
CA SER A 533 26.79 14.95 -0.41
C SER A 533 27.53 13.80 0.30
N GLN A 534 28.74 14.05 0.84
CA GLN A 534 29.50 13.07 1.64
C GLN A 534 28.97 12.98 3.07
N GLN A 535 28.51 14.11 3.60
CA GLN A 535 27.98 14.25 4.95
C GLN A 535 26.52 13.79 5.07
N PHE A 536 25.69 14.08 4.06
CA PHE A 536 24.27 13.71 4.03
C PHE A 536 24.02 12.74 2.88
N ARG A 537 24.09 11.44 3.19
CA ARG A 537 23.91 10.36 2.22
C ARG A 537 22.43 10.08 1.98
N THR A 538 22.12 9.40 0.89
CA THR A 538 20.74 8.97 0.56
C THR A 538 20.10 8.18 1.70
N GLN A 539 20.86 7.28 2.34
CA GLN A 539 20.39 6.51 3.49
C GLN A 539 20.03 7.40 4.69
N ASP A 540 20.79 8.48 4.95
CA ASP A 540 20.46 9.42 6.02
C ASP A 540 19.10 10.09 5.76
N TYR A 541 18.81 10.43 4.50
CA TYR A 541 17.51 10.98 4.10
C TYR A 541 16.39 9.95 4.21
N GLU A 542 16.61 8.69 3.83
CA GLU A 542 15.64 7.60 4.01
C GLU A 542 15.25 7.45 5.48
N GLU A 543 16.22 7.36 6.38
CA GLU A 543 16.00 7.23 7.82
C GLU A 543 15.31 8.48 8.40
N PHE A 544 15.73 9.68 7.97
CA PHE A 544 15.12 10.95 8.37
C PHE A 544 13.66 11.06 7.93
N ILE A 545 13.34 10.78 6.67
CA ILE A 545 11.97 10.85 6.14
C ILE A 545 11.08 9.79 6.80
N LEU A 546 11.59 8.56 6.99
CA LEU A 546 10.87 7.50 7.69
C LEU A 546 10.55 7.87 9.14
N PHE A 547 11.45 8.58 9.82
CA PHE A 547 11.18 9.11 11.15
C PHE A 547 10.15 10.25 11.11
N ALA A 548 10.39 11.29 10.30
CA ALA A 548 9.55 12.48 10.22
C ALA A 548 8.11 12.16 9.82
N ARG A 549 7.88 11.25 8.87
CA ARG A 549 6.52 10.90 8.40
C ARG A 549 5.64 10.31 9.49
N ASN A 550 6.25 9.58 10.44
CA ASN A 550 5.58 8.88 11.53
C ASN A 550 5.26 9.79 12.72
N LEU A 551 5.75 11.04 12.73
CA LEU A 551 5.42 12.02 13.76
C LEU A 551 3.93 12.36 13.73
N HIS A 552 3.32 12.38 14.90
CA HIS A 552 1.97 12.88 15.09
C HIS A 552 2.04 14.38 15.36
N VAL A 553 1.44 15.18 14.49
CA VAL A 553 1.51 16.65 14.56
C VAL A 553 0.12 17.25 14.78
N VAL A 554 0.03 18.16 15.75
CA VAL A 554 -1.19 18.88 16.14
C VAL A 554 -1.05 20.36 15.83
N LEU A 555 -2.13 21.03 15.41
CA LEU A 555 -2.12 22.47 15.20
C LEU A 555 -2.18 23.22 16.53
N SER A 556 -1.40 24.29 16.66
CA SER A 556 -1.59 25.28 17.72
C SER A 556 -2.79 26.18 17.40
N SER A 557 -3.34 26.83 18.44
CA SER A 557 -4.43 27.79 18.31
C SER A 557 -4.05 28.98 17.44
N GLU A 558 -2.80 29.43 17.54
CA GLU A 558 -2.27 30.58 16.83
C GLU A 558 -2.14 30.26 15.33
N ALA A 559 -1.55 29.10 15.00
CA ALA A 559 -1.44 28.63 13.61
C ALA A 559 -2.81 28.37 12.98
N GLU A 560 -3.75 27.80 13.73
CA GLU A 560 -5.13 27.57 13.27
C GLU A 560 -5.83 28.90 12.94
N SER A 561 -5.74 29.89 13.83
CA SER A 561 -6.32 31.22 13.64
C SER A 561 -5.71 31.92 12.42
N LEU A 562 -4.39 31.84 12.23
CA LEU A 562 -3.70 32.42 11.09
C LEU A 562 -4.11 31.79 9.75
N ILE A 563 -4.18 30.45 9.68
CA ILE A 563 -4.61 29.71 8.49
C ILE A 563 -6.07 30.03 8.16
N GLN A 564 -6.96 30.02 9.17
CA GLN A 564 -8.37 30.32 9.00
C GLN A 564 -8.57 31.77 8.54
N GLY A 565 -7.87 32.71 9.16
CA GLY A 565 -7.89 34.13 8.81
C GLY A 565 -7.49 34.38 7.36
N TYR A 566 -6.35 33.80 6.93
CA TYR A 566 -5.91 33.89 5.54
C TYR A 566 -6.93 33.27 4.58
N TYR A 567 -7.44 32.07 4.88
CA TYR A 567 -8.38 31.38 4.01
C TYR A 567 -9.66 32.20 3.79
N LEU A 568 -10.25 32.76 4.84
CA LEU A 568 -11.45 33.58 4.74
C LEU A 568 -11.20 34.91 4.03
N ALA A 569 -10.08 35.58 4.34
CA ALA A 569 -9.67 36.81 3.67
C ALA A 569 -9.45 36.58 2.17
N SER A 570 -8.71 35.53 1.80
CA SER A 570 -8.43 35.14 0.41
C SER A 570 -9.71 34.79 -0.34
N ARG A 571 -10.67 34.07 0.26
CA ARG A 571 -11.99 33.81 -0.36
C ARG A 571 -12.78 35.08 -0.66
N ARG A 572 -12.65 36.12 0.17
CA ARG A 572 -13.36 37.39 0.00
C ARG A 572 -12.75 38.24 -1.11
N VAL A 573 -11.42 38.29 -1.16
CA VAL A 573 -10.68 39.03 -2.20
C VAL A 573 -10.82 38.35 -3.56
N ARG A 574 -10.75 37.01 -3.59
CA ARG A 574 -10.88 36.20 -4.80
C ARG A 574 -12.35 35.83 -5.07
N ARG A 575 -13.25 36.80 -5.00
CA ARG A 575 -14.68 36.63 -5.29
C ARG A 575 -15.00 37.23 -6.66
N ASP A 576 -15.48 36.39 -7.55
CA ASP A 576 -16.09 36.79 -8.80
C ASP A 576 -17.58 37.09 -8.59
N SER A 577 -18.10 38.10 -9.28
CA SER A 577 -19.51 38.53 -9.21
C SER A 577 -20.47 37.48 -9.78
N ILE A 578 -19.98 36.62 -10.70
CA ILE A 578 -20.78 35.63 -11.42
C ILE A 578 -20.62 34.23 -10.82
N HIS A 579 -19.40 33.83 -10.44
CA HIS A 579 -19.06 32.45 -10.04
C HIS A 579 -18.74 32.29 -8.55
N GLY A 580 -18.84 33.35 -7.74
CA GLY A 580 -18.50 33.31 -6.32
C GLY A 580 -16.99 33.23 -6.08
N SER A 581 -16.56 32.62 -4.97
CA SER A 581 -15.12 32.55 -4.67
C SER A 581 -14.41 31.53 -5.56
N THR A 582 -13.34 31.94 -6.24
CA THR A 582 -12.50 31.05 -7.06
C THR A 582 -11.62 30.13 -6.22
N LEU A 583 -11.51 30.36 -4.90
CA LEU A 583 -10.74 29.53 -4.00
C LEU A 583 -11.53 28.30 -3.55
N SER A 584 -11.05 27.12 -3.92
CA SER A 584 -11.67 25.84 -3.56
C SER A 584 -11.72 25.57 -2.05
N ALA A 585 -12.69 24.76 -1.62
CA ALA A 585 -12.74 24.21 -0.26
C ALA A 585 -11.52 23.30 0.06
N SER A 586 -10.92 22.68 -0.96
CA SER A 586 -9.71 21.85 -0.79
C SER A 586 -8.48 22.66 -0.38
N ALA A 587 -8.44 23.97 -0.67
CA ALA A 587 -7.30 24.84 -0.33
C ALA A 587 -7.02 24.89 1.18
N LEU A 588 -8.06 24.84 2.02
CA LEU A 588 -7.88 24.78 3.48
C LEU A 588 -7.22 23.47 3.92
N LYS A 589 -7.62 22.34 3.31
CA LYS A 589 -6.97 21.04 3.57
C LYS A 589 -5.51 21.07 3.14
N ILE A 590 -5.19 21.68 2.00
CA ILE A 590 -3.83 21.83 1.49
C ILE A 590 -2.97 22.69 2.44
N LEU A 591 -3.50 23.82 2.95
CA LEU A 591 -2.80 24.65 3.95
C LEU A 591 -2.46 23.86 5.21
N ILE A 592 -3.43 23.12 5.73
CA ILE A 592 -3.24 22.26 6.91
C ILE A 592 -2.21 21.17 6.63
N SER A 593 -2.29 20.49 5.46
CA SER A 593 -1.31 19.50 5.02
C SER A 593 0.10 20.08 4.96
N LEU A 594 0.26 21.26 4.34
CA LEU A 594 1.56 21.93 4.18
C LEU A 594 2.16 22.36 5.53
N ALA A 595 1.35 22.94 6.41
CA ALA A 595 1.81 23.40 7.72
C ALA A 595 2.22 22.21 8.61
N LYS A 596 1.42 21.13 8.63
CA LYS A 596 1.77 19.86 9.29
C LYS A 596 3.04 19.25 8.70
N ALA A 597 3.17 19.22 7.38
CA ALA A 597 4.34 18.69 6.70
C ALA A 597 5.61 19.49 7.05
N HIS A 598 5.51 20.83 7.14
CA HIS A 598 6.63 21.68 7.52
C HIS A 598 7.05 21.44 8.97
N ALA A 599 6.09 21.33 9.90
CA ALA A 599 6.37 20.97 11.29
C ALA A 599 7.02 19.57 11.42
N LYS A 600 6.52 18.56 10.68
CA LYS A 600 7.14 17.23 10.59
C LYS A 600 8.57 17.29 10.06
N LEU A 601 8.80 18.08 9.02
CA LEU A 601 10.12 18.27 8.42
C LEU A 601 11.09 18.91 9.42
N SER A 602 10.61 19.83 10.25
CA SER A 602 11.36 20.41 11.38
C SER A 602 11.47 19.47 12.60
N LEU A 603 11.00 18.23 12.51
CA LEU A 603 10.97 17.24 13.60
C LEU A 603 10.17 17.68 14.83
N ARG A 604 9.13 18.50 14.64
CA ARG A 604 8.25 19.02 15.69
C ARG A 604 6.91 18.28 15.71
N GLN A 605 6.26 18.26 16.88
CA GLN A 605 4.93 17.67 17.08
C GLN A 605 3.80 18.72 17.12
N THR A 606 4.15 20.01 17.07
CA THR A 606 3.21 21.13 17.09
C THR A 606 3.47 22.04 15.90
N VAL A 607 2.41 22.46 15.21
CA VAL A 607 2.46 23.47 14.14
C VAL A 607 2.41 24.85 14.78
N PHE A 608 3.33 25.74 14.41
CA PHE A 608 3.35 27.14 14.84
C PHE A 608 3.01 28.11 13.68
N GLU A 609 2.86 29.40 14.00
CA GLU A 609 2.57 30.43 12.99
C GLU A 609 3.62 30.47 11.88
N GLU A 610 4.88 30.21 12.21
CA GLU A 610 5.98 30.17 11.25
C GLU A 610 5.80 29.06 10.20
N ASP A 611 5.24 27.91 10.58
CA ASP A 611 4.90 26.83 9.65
C ASP A 611 3.74 27.25 8.73
N ALA A 612 2.74 27.94 9.30
CA ALA A 612 1.59 28.45 8.57
C ALA A 612 2.00 29.52 7.54
N VAL A 613 2.96 30.39 7.86
CA VAL A 613 3.51 31.37 6.91
C VAL A 613 4.09 30.67 5.68
N ILE A 614 4.93 29.64 5.86
CA ILE A 614 5.50 28.88 4.73
C ILE A 614 4.40 28.20 3.90
N ALA A 615 3.42 27.58 4.56
CA ALA A 615 2.29 26.96 3.88
C ALA A 615 1.48 27.96 3.03
N ILE A 616 1.21 29.14 3.57
CA ILE A 616 0.47 30.21 2.89
C ILE A 616 1.26 30.75 1.71
N LEU A 617 2.57 31.00 1.86
CA LEU A 617 3.41 31.49 0.76
C LEU A 617 3.52 30.49 -0.41
N LEU A 618 3.62 29.19 -0.11
CA LEU A 618 3.62 28.13 -1.13
C LEU A 618 2.28 28.05 -1.85
N LEU A 619 1.16 28.07 -1.12
CA LEU A 619 -0.16 28.06 -1.73
C LEU A 619 -0.41 29.33 -2.57
N GLU A 620 -0.04 30.51 -2.06
CA GLU A 620 -0.21 31.77 -2.75
C GLU A 620 0.60 31.82 -4.06
N SER A 621 1.81 31.25 -4.06
CA SER A 621 2.62 31.08 -5.27
C SER A 621 1.89 30.19 -6.29
N SER A 622 1.31 29.08 -5.82
CA SER A 622 0.51 28.18 -6.67
C SER A 622 -0.75 28.85 -7.23
N LEU A 623 -1.47 29.63 -6.41
CA LEU A 623 -2.67 30.37 -6.84
C LEU A 623 -2.32 31.48 -7.84
N THR A 624 -1.17 32.13 -7.66
CA THR A 624 -0.69 33.17 -8.58
C THR A 624 -0.44 32.58 -9.96
N LEU A 625 0.13 31.37 -10.05
CA LEU A 625 0.31 30.67 -11.32
C LEU A 625 -1.03 30.30 -12.00
N LYS A 626 -2.04 29.93 -11.21
CA LYS A 626 -3.38 29.55 -11.73
C LYS A 626 -4.18 30.74 -12.23
N HIS A 627 -4.15 31.86 -11.49
CA HIS A 627 -5.05 32.99 -11.71
C HIS A 627 -4.35 34.26 -12.22
N GLY A 628 -3.02 34.23 -12.36
CA GLY A 628 -2.20 35.37 -12.80
C GLY A 628 -2.05 36.50 -11.77
N THR A 629 -2.75 36.47 -10.64
CA THR A 629 -2.73 37.54 -9.63
C THR A 629 -2.56 36.99 -8.21
N SER A 630 -1.61 37.59 -7.48
CA SER A 630 -1.42 37.36 -6.05
C SER A 630 -2.28 38.33 -5.23
N ALA A 631 -3.06 37.80 -4.29
CA ALA A 631 -3.83 38.59 -3.33
C ALA A 631 -2.94 39.25 -2.27
N LEU A 632 -1.77 38.66 -2.00
CA LEU A 632 -0.77 39.17 -1.06
C LEU A 632 0.33 40.01 -1.75
N CYS A 633 0.26 40.21 -3.08
CA CYS A 633 1.27 40.92 -3.88
C CYS A 633 2.69 40.37 -3.66
N VAL A 634 2.81 39.04 -3.58
CA VAL A 634 4.04 38.36 -3.20
C VAL A 634 5.02 38.29 -4.38
N ALA A 635 6.31 38.44 -4.11
CA ALA A 635 7.37 38.33 -5.11
C ALA A 635 7.42 36.93 -5.72
N PRO A 636 7.91 36.77 -6.97
CA PRO A 636 8.20 35.45 -7.52
C PRO A 636 9.20 34.73 -6.62
N ASN A 637 8.89 33.49 -6.24
CA ASN A 637 9.66 32.66 -5.31
C ASN A 637 9.78 33.20 -3.85
N PRO A 638 8.67 33.34 -3.11
CA PRO A 638 8.69 33.98 -1.80
C PRO A 638 9.33 33.18 -0.67
N VAL A 639 9.46 31.86 -0.83
CA VAL A 639 10.07 31.03 0.21
C VAL A 639 11.60 31.07 0.14
N PHE A 640 12.15 31.35 -1.03
CA PHE A 640 13.59 31.45 -1.28
C PHE A 640 13.91 32.71 -2.12
N PRO A 641 13.74 33.92 -1.56
CA PRO A 641 14.01 35.17 -2.27
C PRO A 641 15.51 35.46 -2.47
N PHE A 642 16.38 34.79 -1.71
CA PHE A 642 17.84 34.97 -1.72
C PHE A 642 18.55 33.64 -1.96
N ASP A 643 19.74 33.71 -2.59
CA ASP A 643 20.65 32.56 -2.71
C ASP A 643 21.27 32.24 -1.35
N LEU A 644 21.00 31.03 -0.86
CA LEU A 644 21.46 30.55 0.44
C LEU A 644 22.93 30.10 0.36
N SER A 645 23.84 31.06 0.49
CA SER A 645 25.30 30.84 0.38
C SER A 645 26.03 30.93 1.73
N ASP A 646 25.53 31.74 2.65
CA ASP A 646 26.14 31.99 3.97
C ASP A 646 25.09 32.23 5.08
N GLU A 647 25.53 32.33 6.34
CA GLU A 647 24.66 32.60 7.48
C GLU A 647 23.91 33.94 7.36
N ASN A 648 24.53 34.95 6.74
CA ASN A 648 23.89 36.25 6.54
C ASN A 648 22.67 36.13 5.61
N SER A 649 22.79 35.37 4.51
CA SER A 649 21.68 35.11 3.59
C SER A 649 20.52 34.37 4.26
N LEU A 650 20.81 33.46 5.19
CA LEU A 650 19.79 32.78 6.01
C LEU A 650 19.08 33.78 6.94
N GLN A 651 19.83 34.67 7.58
CA GLN A 651 19.25 35.70 8.44
C GLN A 651 18.40 36.70 7.66
N GLN A 652 18.85 37.12 6.48
CA GLN A 652 18.08 37.99 5.58
C GLN A 652 16.77 37.34 5.15
N ARG A 653 16.80 36.04 4.85
CA ARG A 653 15.59 35.26 4.55
C ARG A 653 14.62 35.25 5.74
N ASP A 654 15.10 35.01 6.95
CA ASP A 654 14.23 35.01 8.14
C ASP A 654 13.61 36.39 8.37
N ILE A 655 14.36 37.47 8.20
CA ILE A 655 13.83 38.85 8.26
C ILE A 655 12.72 39.05 7.22
N TYR A 656 12.94 38.60 5.98
CA TYR A 656 11.94 38.68 4.92
C TYR A 656 10.67 37.88 5.26
N LEU A 657 10.81 36.66 5.78
CA LEU A 657 9.66 35.83 6.17
C LEU A 657 8.88 36.45 7.34
N MET A 658 9.57 37.09 8.29
CA MET A 658 8.91 37.91 9.32
C MET A 658 8.15 39.08 8.72
N GLN A 659 8.69 39.77 7.70
CA GLN A 659 7.95 40.83 7.01
C GLN A 659 6.70 40.29 6.31
N CYS A 660 6.79 39.13 5.65
CA CYS A 660 5.64 38.45 5.07
C CYS A 660 4.59 38.09 6.14
N HIS A 661 5.02 37.65 7.32
CA HIS A 661 4.12 37.39 8.44
C HIS A 661 3.34 38.65 8.85
N HIS A 662 4.02 39.79 9.01
CA HIS A 662 3.36 41.06 9.34
C HIS A 662 2.41 41.53 8.22
N GLN A 663 2.78 41.34 6.95
CA GLN A 663 1.91 41.64 5.81
C GLN A 663 0.66 40.75 5.82
N LEU A 664 0.81 39.48 6.15
CA LEU A 664 -0.29 38.53 6.27
C LEU A 664 -1.27 38.95 7.37
N LEU A 665 -0.78 39.33 8.56
CA LEU A 665 -1.64 39.82 9.64
C LEU A 665 -2.43 41.06 9.23
N LYS A 666 -1.77 42.02 8.55
CA LYS A 666 -2.44 43.21 7.99
C LYS A 666 -3.52 42.85 6.97
N PHE A 667 -3.22 41.89 6.09
CA PHE A 667 -4.19 41.39 5.11
C PHE A 667 -5.41 40.75 5.78
N ILE A 668 -5.19 39.91 6.80
CA ILE A 668 -6.28 39.27 7.53
C ILE A 668 -7.13 40.31 8.26
N ASN A 669 -6.51 41.29 8.92
CA ASN A 669 -7.24 42.36 9.60
C ASN A 669 -8.07 43.22 8.63
N ALA A 670 -7.56 43.50 7.43
CA ALA A 670 -8.27 44.27 6.41
C ALA A 670 -9.49 43.51 5.84
N TYR A 671 -9.37 42.20 5.64
CA TYR A 671 -10.35 41.43 4.88
C TYR A 671 -11.14 40.40 5.70
N SER A 672 -10.81 40.16 6.97
CA SER A 672 -11.47 39.19 7.87
C SER A 672 -11.63 39.73 9.32
N PRO A 673 -12.46 40.76 9.55
CA PRO A 673 -12.53 41.50 10.82
C PRO A 673 -13.24 40.75 11.96
N GLY A 674 -13.52 39.45 11.82
CA GLY A 674 -14.19 38.63 12.83
C GLY A 674 -13.30 37.59 13.52
N ILE A 675 -12.01 37.51 13.15
CA ILE A 675 -11.02 36.62 13.78
C ILE A 675 -10.03 37.51 14.53
N HIS A 676 -10.06 37.47 15.86
CA HIS A 676 -9.06 38.13 16.68
C HIS A 676 -7.79 37.26 16.69
N ILE A 677 -6.79 37.64 15.90
CA ILE A 677 -5.43 37.13 16.07
C ILE A 677 -4.81 38.01 17.16
N ASN A 678 -4.52 37.44 18.33
CA ASN A 678 -3.84 38.16 19.39
C ASN A 678 -2.44 38.53 18.87
N SER A 679 -2.21 39.81 18.60
CA SER A 679 -0.85 40.32 18.42
C SER A 679 -0.14 40.18 19.76
N HIS A 680 0.87 39.31 19.84
CA HIS A 680 1.86 39.42 20.90
C HIS A 680 2.57 40.78 20.72
N GLU A 681 2.24 41.73 21.60
CA GLU A 681 3.04 42.94 21.79
C GLU A 681 4.31 42.56 22.55
N GLU A 682 5.44 42.90 21.90
CA GLU A 682 6.85 42.93 22.35
C GLU A 682 7.68 41.63 22.44
#